data_AF-A0A4R7DRN1-F1
#
_entry.id   AF-A0A4R7DRN1-F1
#
_cell.length_a   1.000
_cell.length_b   1.000
_cell.length_c   1.000
_cell.angle_alpha   90.00
_cell.angle_beta   90.00
_cell.angle_gamma   90.00
#
_symmetry.space_group_name_H-M   'P 1'
#
loop_
_entity.id
_entity.type
_entity.pdbx_description
1 polymer ?
#
loop_
_entity_poly.entity_id
_entity_poly.type
_entity_poly.pdbx_seq_one_letter_code
_entity_poly.pdbx_strand_id
1 'polypeptide(L)'
;MNLTTIKIRPLAAAFIALGLAGCGGDSVETDTDYSQVDTTEPVTDWELVWQDEFDGSDIDEGKWNFEINCEGGGNNEQQCYTDSADNAFVSDGTLKIVAMPAGEDDTGSLPYTSALLNSKNKGDFTYGRVEVRAKLPEGQGSWPAVWMMPTDAVYGGWPKSGEIDIVEAVNLKTTDAEGNVESNVHGTLHYGRDWPNNSSSGKAYQLPGDANPADDFHTYAMEWQEGEIRWYVDGYLYQTQRDSQLRYNSKGEAIGLNHQGWFTEYYDQPTGELTLDYGPAPYDQSFYLIMNLAVGGDWPENTNNLGIDDSAFAEGQTLEVDYIKVYQCNQNPDTGKGCETVRAGYDDEETLVTGEAPIPTPPSTTVENLTIFDGTPNPNWPAWDCCGGSTPELIDDEEKGQVYKFVVNDEPTVNGFVSREEFITDGEGEPQPFDATGMIENGSVSFDMKLVSPPSDSSATWLFKFESDNNATYAELPLTDSTEGVSPTVGEWQTYTYPLQQLVDAQLEPSALDAFMVFPAWGLGAGAEYLLTNVEVTSPDAEAPELVLFGDEQNPDWPLWDCCGGTTPQEVVDEERGVVGEFEIGATPTVVGFKPAEDSGIQFDASALMVEGVVQFDMKVVSNPNDPDSVWKFKVEANGAETEVEVDLSTGGQEPVVGEWQTYAFSLQNLMDAGLDLSAIDVVMVYPAWGTGDGAVFRVDEARIYDPSAGAEEITIFADDVNADWSLMDCCAGSEPQVVAVDEPYGNVAQFEILGSPETVLGFQANEDVSFDASALLANGAIGFDMRVIDQPQGADAQWLVKVESSDASVYAEVPLASGNYDEQPVAGEWQRYHFTLQSLFDAGLDISDIKVIMIFPTWGQSSGAVYQVDNLSIENF
;
A
#
# COMPACT_ATOMS: atom_id res chain seq x y z
N MET A 1 -46.15 -35.04 -38.55
CA MET A 1 -45.12 -36.08 -38.77
C MET A 1 -44.12 -35.89 -37.64
N ASN A 2 -43.80 -36.78 -36.70
CA ASN A 2 -44.27 -38.07 -36.15
C ASN A 2 -43.49 -38.10 -34.81
N LEU A 3 -44.01 -38.28 -33.60
CA LEU A 3 -45.13 -39.07 -33.08
C LEU A 3 -45.76 -38.37 -31.86
N THR A 4 -47.07 -38.54 -31.77
CA THR A 4 -47.97 -38.26 -30.66
C THR A 4 -47.72 -39.13 -29.42
N THR A 5 -47.60 -38.47 -28.25
CA THR A 5 -48.47 -38.59 -27.06
C THR A 5 -48.92 -39.98 -26.58
N ILE A 6 -48.69 -40.31 -25.29
CA ILE A 6 -49.73 -40.47 -24.23
C ILE A 6 -49.15 -40.99 -22.89
N LYS A 7 -49.30 -40.13 -21.87
CA LYS A 7 -49.73 -40.32 -20.46
C LYS A 7 -49.06 -41.37 -19.56
N ILE A 8 -48.67 -40.94 -18.36
CA ILE A 8 -49.42 -41.14 -17.09
C ILE A 8 -49.01 -40.04 -16.09
N ARG A 9 -49.96 -39.20 -15.68
CA ARG A 9 -50.20 -38.64 -14.33
C ARG A 9 -51.70 -38.26 -14.34
N PRO A 10 -52.53 -38.57 -13.32
CA PRO A 10 -52.50 -37.82 -12.06
C PRO A 10 -53.06 -38.56 -10.81
N LEU A 11 -52.66 -38.16 -9.60
CA LEU A 11 -53.57 -37.52 -8.62
C LEU A 11 -52.79 -37.11 -7.36
N ALA A 12 -52.88 -35.82 -7.08
CA ALA A 12 -52.47 -35.18 -5.85
C ALA A 12 -53.68 -35.01 -4.91
N ALA A 13 -53.36 -34.75 -3.63
CA ALA A 13 -54.05 -33.94 -2.61
C ALA A 13 -54.23 -34.70 -1.30
N ALA A 14 -54.06 -34.16 -0.09
CA ALA A 14 -53.47 -32.94 0.49
C ALA A 14 -54.05 -32.86 1.94
N PHE A 15 -53.25 -32.39 2.89
CA PHE A 15 -53.52 -31.79 4.24
C PHE A 15 -52.42 -32.29 5.19
N ILE A 16 -51.33 -31.59 5.53
CA ILE A 16 -51.07 -30.21 6.03
C ILE A 16 -51.81 -29.86 7.33
N ALA A 17 -51.03 -29.72 8.41
CA ALA A 17 -51.06 -28.68 9.46
C ALA A 17 -50.02 -29.10 10.54
N LEU A 18 -49.07 -28.32 11.08
CA LEU A 18 -48.59 -26.93 11.15
C LEU A 18 -47.15 -27.05 11.75
N GLY A 19 -46.13 -26.19 11.58
CA GLY A 19 -45.97 -24.87 11.01
C GLY A 19 -44.47 -24.51 10.95
N LEU A 20 -44.16 -23.48 10.18
CA LEU A 20 -42.83 -22.97 9.82
C LEU A 20 -42.11 -22.22 10.96
N ALA A 21 -40.77 -22.38 10.99
CA ALA A 21 -39.71 -21.38 11.25
C ALA A 21 -38.40 -22.17 11.51
N GLY A 22 -37.27 -22.04 10.80
CA GLY A 22 -36.89 -21.23 9.66
C GLY A 22 -35.64 -21.85 9.00
N CYS A 23 -35.51 -21.64 7.69
CA CYS A 23 -34.24 -21.72 6.96
C CYS A 23 -33.97 -20.30 6.46
N GLY A 24 -32.74 -19.83 6.62
CA GLY A 24 -32.25 -18.53 6.13
C GLY A 24 -31.55 -17.76 7.25
N GLY A 25 -30.22 -17.88 7.30
CA GLY A 25 -29.34 -17.16 8.22
C GLY A 25 -27.97 -17.84 8.25
N ASP A 26 -26.95 -17.05 7.93
CA ASP A 26 -25.53 -17.39 7.93
C ASP A 26 -25.05 -18.06 9.23
N SER A 27 -23.85 -18.63 9.16
CA SER A 27 -23.09 -19.27 10.25
C SER A 27 -23.63 -20.62 10.74
N VAL A 28 -23.21 -21.70 10.06
CA VAL A 28 -22.86 -22.92 10.80
C VAL A 28 -21.36 -22.82 11.05
N GLU A 29 -20.97 -22.05 12.06
CA GLU A 29 -19.61 -22.20 12.59
C GLU A 29 -19.48 -23.60 13.18
N THR A 30 -18.56 -24.37 12.63
CA THR A 30 -18.11 -25.62 13.23
C THR A 30 -17.27 -25.28 14.46
N ASP A 31 -17.88 -25.34 15.64
CA ASP A 31 -17.17 -25.32 16.92
C ASP A 31 -16.47 -26.68 17.11
N THR A 32 -15.23 -26.78 16.63
CA THR A 32 -14.38 -27.96 16.81
C THR A 32 -13.76 -27.90 18.20
N ASP A 33 -14.23 -28.75 19.13
CA ASP A 33 -13.69 -28.85 20.49
C ASP A 33 -12.28 -29.50 20.48
N TYR A 34 -11.26 -28.65 20.39
CA TYR A 34 -9.83 -29.03 20.38
C TYR A 34 -9.36 -29.77 21.64
N SER A 35 -10.16 -29.81 22.71
CA SER A 35 -9.79 -30.49 23.97
C SER A 35 -10.02 -32.00 23.94
N GLN A 36 -10.61 -32.54 22.87
CA GLN A 36 -10.97 -33.96 22.75
C GLN A 36 -10.20 -34.74 21.67
N VAL A 37 -9.25 -34.11 20.97
CA VAL A 37 -8.41 -34.77 19.96
C VAL A 37 -7.13 -35.30 20.60
N ASP A 38 -6.90 -36.61 20.53
CA ASP A 38 -5.61 -37.20 20.86
C ASP A 38 -4.66 -37.01 19.67
N THR A 39 -3.76 -36.03 19.77
CA THR A 39 -2.81 -35.65 18.71
C THR A 39 -1.74 -36.70 18.43
N THR A 40 -1.81 -37.89 19.04
CA THR A 40 -0.87 -39.00 18.84
C THR A 40 -1.46 -40.20 18.12
N GLU A 41 -2.78 -40.21 17.84
CA GLU A 41 -3.42 -41.24 17.02
C GLU A 41 -4.05 -40.62 15.74
N PRO A 42 -3.72 -41.11 14.53
CA PRO A 42 -4.32 -40.60 13.30
C PRO A 42 -5.83 -40.87 13.26
N VAL A 43 -6.60 -39.87 12.82
CA VAL A 43 -8.05 -39.95 12.67
C VAL A 43 -8.41 -41.06 11.69
N THR A 44 -9.33 -41.96 12.08
CA THR A 44 -9.71 -43.17 11.34
C THR A 44 -10.52 -42.91 10.05
N ASP A 45 -10.61 -41.65 9.62
CA ASP A 45 -11.48 -41.20 8.53
C ASP A 45 -10.78 -41.12 7.15
N TRP A 46 -9.46 -41.34 7.10
CA TRP A 46 -8.71 -41.50 5.85
C TRP A 46 -8.98 -42.88 5.20
N GLU A 47 -9.41 -42.91 3.94
CA GLU A 47 -9.51 -44.13 3.12
C GLU A 47 -8.31 -44.22 2.17
N LEU A 48 -7.58 -45.33 2.22
CA LEU A 48 -6.51 -45.62 1.27
C LEU A 48 -7.09 -45.84 -0.13
N VAL A 49 -6.71 -45.00 -1.10
CA VAL A 49 -7.24 -45.06 -2.49
C VAL A 49 -6.20 -45.48 -3.51
N TRP A 50 -4.91 -45.28 -3.24
CA TRP A 50 -3.83 -45.68 -4.12
C TRP A 50 -2.55 -45.92 -3.31
N GLN A 51 -1.73 -46.89 -3.72
CA GLN A 51 -0.44 -47.12 -3.09
C GLN A 51 0.53 -47.88 -3.98
N ASP A 52 1.81 -47.76 -3.68
CA ASP A 52 2.83 -48.73 -4.06
C ASP A 52 3.72 -49.05 -2.86
N GLU A 53 3.83 -50.34 -2.55
CA GLU A 53 4.62 -50.87 -1.41
C GLU A 53 5.95 -51.45 -1.89
N PHE A 54 6.20 -51.44 -3.22
CA PHE A 54 7.43 -51.96 -3.84
C PHE A 54 7.82 -53.39 -3.41
N ASP A 55 6.84 -54.21 -3.03
CA ASP A 55 7.00 -55.63 -2.68
C ASP A 55 7.24 -56.55 -3.90
N GLY A 56 7.08 -56.00 -5.12
CA GLY A 56 7.26 -56.70 -6.38
C GLY A 56 8.73 -57.00 -6.72
N SER A 57 8.96 -57.66 -7.86
CA SER A 57 10.31 -57.81 -8.41
C SER A 57 10.71 -56.69 -9.38
N ASP A 58 9.74 -55.92 -9.85
CA ASP A 58 9.88 -54.95 -10.92
C ASP A 58 9.04 -53.71 -10.59
N ILE A 59 9.40 -52.57 -11.18
CA ILE A 59 8.63 -51.33 -11.08
C ILE A 59 7.32 -51.50 -11.85
N ASP A 60 6.19 -51.19 -11.22
CA ASP A 60 4.87 -51.33 -11.84
C ASP A 60 4.64 -50.24 -12.89
N GLU A 61 4.90 -50.55 -14.17
CA GLU A 61 4.61 -49.66 -15.29
C GLU A 61 3.11 -49.33 -15.44
N GLY A 62 2.21 -50.01 -14.73
CA GLY A 62 0.81 -49.60 -14.62
C GLY A 62 0.61 -48.36 -13.74
N LYS A 63 1.58 -48.06 -12.87
CA LYS A 63 1.58 -46.94 -11.92
C LYS A 63 2.59 -45.85 -12.27
N TRP A 64 3.76 -46.24 -12.79
CA TRP A 64 4.89 -45.34 -13.00
C TRP A 64 5.28 -45.22 -14.48
N ASN A 65 5.62 -44.02 -14.91
CA ASN A 65 6.32 -43.70 -16.15
C ASN A 65 7.78 -43.39 -15.82
N PHE A 66 8.70 -43.71 -16.73
CA PHE A 66 10.06 -43.19 -16.71
C PHE A 66 10.15 -41.94 -17.58
N GLU A 67 10.75 -40.89 -17.03
CA GLU A 67 11.17 -39.73 -17.81
C GLU A 67 12.60 -39.97 -18.29
N ILE A 68 12.84 -39.78 -19.59
CA ILE A 68 14.14 -40.07 -20.23
C ILE A 68 14.60 -38.84 -20.98
N ASN A 69 15.52 -38.07 -20.39
CA ASN A 69 16.06 -36.87 -20.99
C ASN A 69 17.44 -36.51 -20.39
N CYS A 70 18.11 -35.52 -20.98
CA CYS A 70 19.36 -34.93 -20.50
C CYS A 70 19.25 -33.39 -20.56
N GLU A 71 18.10 -32.85 -20.17
CA GLU A 71 17.74 -31.44 -20.42
C GLU A 71 18.09 -30.50 -19.25
N GLY A 72 18.60 -31.05 -18.14
CA GLY A 72 19.04 -30.28 -16.97
C GLY A 72 17.91 -29.83 -16.05
N GLY A 73 16.71 -30.42 -16.19
CA GLY A 73 15.58 -30.26 -15.26
C GLY A 73 14.92 -28.87 -15.20
N GLY A 74 15.49 -27.88 -15.87
CA GLY A 74 15.13 -26.46 -15.71
C GLY A 74 16.02 -25.72 -14.70
N ASN A 75 16.88 -26.44 -13.98
CA ASN A 75 17.69 -25.94 -12.86
C ASN A 75 19.20 -26.16 -13.05
N ASN A 76 19.65 -26.31 -14.29
CA ASN A 76 21.05 -26.60 -14.65
C ASN A 76 21.59 -27.91 -14.06
N GLU A 77 20.72 -28.90 -13.88
CA GLU A 77 21.07 -30.21 -13.32
C GLU A 77 22.04 -30.99 -14.25
N GLN A 78 22.90 -31.83 -13.65
CA GLN A 78 24.04 -32.48 -14.31
C GLN A 78 23.85 -33.99 -14.58
N GLN A 79 22.62 -34.50 -14.46
CA GLN A 79 22.29 -35.89 -14.79
C GLN A 79 21.42 -36.03 -16.04
N CYS A 80 21.60 -37.16 -16.72
CA CYS A 80 20.60 -37.71 -17.63
C CYS A 80 19.66 -38.65 -16.87
N TYR A 81 18.35 -38.44 -16.98
CA TYR A 81 17.37 -39.41 -16.51
C TYR A 81 17.22 -40.57 -17.50
N THR A 82 17.22 -41.81 -17.00
CA THR A 82 17.16 -43.03 -17.81
C THR A 82 16.13 -44.03 -17.26
N ASP A 83 15.78 -45.03 -18.07
CA ASP A 83 15.01 -46.22 -17.68
C ASP A 83 15.90 -47.44 -17.38
N SER A 84 17.21 -47.22 -17.17
CA SER A 84 18.16 -48.29 -16.88
C SER A 84 17.89 -48.92 -15.52
N ALA A 85 18.02 -50.25 -15.47
CA ALA A 85 17.97 -51.00 -14.21
C ALA A 85 19.15 -50.69 -13.27
N ASP A 86 20.16 -49.96 -13.72
CA ASP A 86 21.22 -49.43 -12.86
C ASP A 86 20.79 -48.17 -12.11
N ASN A 87 19.85 -47.39 -12.67
CA ASN A 87 19.36 -46.14 -12.07
C ASN A 87 18.04 -46.31 -11.33
N ALA A 88 17.19 -47.27 -11.70
CA ALA A 88 15.93 -47.53 -10.99
C ALA A 88 15.56 -49.01 -10.97
N PHE A 89 15.37 -49.56 -9.76
CA PHE A 89 14.99 -50.95 -9.58
C PHE A 89 14.36 -51.21 -8.21
N VAL A 90 13.60 -52.29 -8.11
CA VAL A 90 13.05 -52.76 -6.82
C VAL A 90 13.95 -53.85 -6.25
N SER A 91 14.33 -53.70 -4.99
CA SER A 91 15.07 -54.73 -4.25
C SER A 91 14.81 -54.63 -2.76
N ASP A 92 14.79 -55.78 -2.08
CA ASP A 92 14.59 -55.88 -0.63
C ASP A 92 13.31 -55.18 -0.12
N GLY A 93 12.24 -55.17 -0.94
CA GLY A 93 10.95 -54.57 -0.60
C GLY A 93 10.91 -53.04 -0.72
N THR A 94 11.85 -52.43 -1.44
CA THR A 94 11.95 -50.98 -1.60
C THR A 94 12.31 -50.63 -3.05
N LEU A 95 11.87 -49.47 -3.51
CA LEU A 95 12.37 -48.85 -4.74
C LEU A 95 13.72 -48.17 -4.46
N LYS A 96 14.68 -48.37 -5.37
CA LYS A 96 15.94 -47.65 -5.40
C LYS A 96 15.96 -46.74 -6.60
N ILE A 97 16.22 -45.45 -6.38
CA ILE A 97 16.60 -44.49 -7.42
C ILE A 97 18.06 -44.13 -7.17
N VAL A 98 18.93 -44.45 -8.12
CA VAL A 98 20.38 -44.36 -7.97
C VAL A 98 20.96 -43.36 -8.96
N ALA A 99 21.60 -42.33 -8.42
CA ALA A 99 22.41 -41.40 -9.17
C ALA A 99 23.87 -41.83 -9.16
N MET A 100 24.51 -41.88 -10.33
CA MET A 100 25.89 -42.35 -10.49
C MET A 100 26.59 -41.68 -11.68
N PRO A 101 27.93 -41.70 -11.75
CA PRO A 101 28.67 -41.23 -12.91
C PRO A 101 28.22 -41.95 -14.18
N ALA A 102 28.04 -41.20 -15.26
CA ALA A 102 27.72 -41.77 -16.56
C ALA A 102 28.87 -42.69 -17.04
N GLY A 103 28.52 -43.91 -17.43
CA GLY A 103 29.44 -44.90 -17.99
C GLY A 103 29.86 -44.57 -19.42
N GLU A 104 30.87 -45.29 -19.94
CA GLU A 104 31.36 -45.09 -21.31
C GLU A 104 30.30 -45.40 -22.39
N ASP A 105 29.32 -46.23 -22.07
CA ASP A 105 28.22 -46.62 -22.97
C ASP A 105 26.97 -45.74 -22.81
N ASP A 106 26.95 -44.82 -21.84
CA ASP A 106 25.86 -43.86 -21.66
C ASP A 106 25.97 -42.76 -22.71
N THR A 107 25.03 -42.72 -23.65
CA THR A 107 25.07 -41.80 -24.80
C THR A 107 24.65 -40.36 -24.45
N GLY A 108 24.58 -40.02 -23.17
CA GLY A 108 24.14 -38.74 -22.65
C GLY A 108 25.17 -37.63 -22.80
N SER A 109 24.71 -36.38 -22.79
CA SER A 109 25.57 -35.19 -22.85
C SER A 109 26.09 -34.71 -21.49
N LEU A 110 25.57 -35.28 -20.39
CA LEU A 110 25.82 -34.85 -19.02
C LEU A 110 26.64 -35.91 -18.24
N PRO A 111 27.40 -35.50 -17.20
CA PRO A 111 28.37 -36.37 -16.52
C PRO A 111 27.77 -37.44 -15.59
N TYR A 112 26.48 -37.35 -15.26
CA TYR A 112 25.79 -38.29 -14.37
C TYR A 112 24.58 -38.95 -15.03
N THR A 113 24.16 -40.11 -14.52
CA THR A 113 22.87 -40.73 -14.82
C THR A 113 22.07 -40.90 -13.54
N SER A 114 20.74 -40.82 -13.65
CA SER A 114 19.79 -41.05 -12.57
C SER A 114 18.45 -41.51 -13.13
N ALA A 115 17.38 -41.52 -12.32
CA ALA A 115 16.02 -41.79 -12.77
C ALA A 115 15.02 -40.78 -12.19
N LEU A 116 13.98 -40.51 -12.97
CA LEU A 116 12.79 -39.77 -12.58
C LEU A 116 11.57 -40.61 -12.95
N LEU A 117 10.75 -40.90 -11.95
CA LEU A 117 9.50 -41.65 -12.12
C LEU A 117 8.31 -40.73 -11.85
N ASN A 118 7.27 -40.82 -12.67
CA ASN A 118 6.04 -40.05 -12.46
C ASN A 118 4.77 -40.89 -12.65
N SER A 119 3.69 -40.52 -11.97
CA SER A 119 2.39 -41.20 -12.04
C SER A 119 1.40 -40.57 -13.03
N LYS A 120 1.85 -39.67 -13.91
CA LYS A 120 0.97 -38.92 -14.82
C LYS A 120 0.07 -39.86 -15.64
N ASN A 121 -1.24 -39.64 -15.60
CA ASN A 121 -2.28 -40.47 -16.24
C ASN A 121 -2.38 -41.92 -15.70
N LYS A 122 -1.78 -42.22 -14.55
CA LYS A 122 -1.75 -43.53 -13.88
C LYS A 122 -2.17 -43.45 -12.41
N GLY A 123 -1.93 -42.30 -11.79
CA GLY A 123 -2.39 -41.91 -10.47
C GLY A 123 -2.30 -40.38 -10.38
N ASP A 124 -3.45 -39.72 -10.55
CA ASP A 124 -3.60 -38.28 -10.49
C ASP A 124 -4.65 -37.98 -9.41
N PHE A 125 -4.36 -37.05 -8.51
CA PHE A 125 -5.13 -36.84 -7.29
C PHE A 125 -5.47 -35.36 -7.11
N THR A 126 -6.65 -35.09 -6.57
CA THR A 126 -7.05 -33.76 -6.09
C THR A 126 -7.48 -33.92 -4.64
N TYR A 127 -6.84 -33.18 -3.74
CA TYR A 127 -6.95 -33.32 -2.30
C TYR A 127 -6.59 -34.72 -1.79
N GLY A 128 -6.36 -34.81 -0.48
CA GLY A 128 -6.05 -36.07 0.19
C GLY A 128 -4.83 -35.99 1.09
N ARG A 129 -4.32 -37.16 1.47
CA ARG A 129 -3.06 -37.31 2.20
C ARG A 129 -2.12 -38.16 1.37
N VAL A 130 -0.90 -37.69 1.14
CA VAL A 130 0.18 -38.47 0.54
C VAL A 130 1.21 -38.78 1.62
N GLU A 131 1.57 -40.05 1.77
CA GLU A 131 2.64 -40.51 2.66
C GLU A 131 3.71 -41.20 1.84
N VAL A 132 4.96 -40.77 2.06
CA VAL A 132 6.16 -41.31 1.43
C VAL A 132 7.09 -41.73 2.54
N ARG A 133 7.37 -43.03 2.64
CA ARG A 133 8.39 -43.53 3.57
C ARG A 133 9.68 -43.76 2.81
N ALA A 134 10.67 -42.91 3.05
CA ALA A 134 11.93 -42.93 2.31
C ALA A 134 13.13 -42.65 3.21
N LYS A 135 14.31 -43.10 2.77
CA LYS A 135 15.62 -42.70 3.27
C LYS A 135 16.33 -41.94 2.16
N LEU A 136 16.74 -40.71 2.46
CA LEU A 136 17.33 -39.80 1.48
C LEU A 136 18.84 -40.09 1.29
N PRO A 137 19.43 -39.79 0.13
CA PRO A 137 20.87 -39.86 -0.11
C PRO A 137 21.64 -38.73 0.59
N GLU A 138 22.97 -38.82 0.57
CA GLU A 138 23.88 -37.84 1.17
C GLU A 138 24.95 -37.36 0.17
N GLY A 139 25.63 -36.27 0.53
CA GLY A 139 26.81 -35.76 -0.18
C GLY A 139 26.55 -34.55 -1.07
N GLN A 140 27.60 -33.74 -1.24
CA GLN A 140 27.56 -32.47 -1.97
C GLN A 140 27.20 -32.69 -3.44
N GLY A 141 26.16 -31.98 -3.89
CA GLY A 141 25.56 -32.11 -5.21
C GLY A 141 24.33 -33.03 -5.26
N SER A 142 23.95 -33.71 -4.18
CA SER A 142 22.75 -34.57 -4.18
C SER A 142 21.48 -33.76 -3.98
N TRP A 143 20.44 -34.05 -4.76
CA TRP A 143 19.13 -33.40 -4.65
C TRP A 143 17.98 -34.41 -4.85
N PRO A 144 17.61 -35.17 -3.79
CA PRO A 144 16.42 -36.01 -3.79
C PRO A 144 15.14 -35.17 -3.70
N ALA A 145 14.11 -35.57 -4.46
CA ALA A 145 12.80 -34.94 -4.41
C ALA A 145 11.67 -35.96 -4.56
N VAL A 146 10.58 -35.74 -3.81
CA VAL A 146 9.25 -36.31 -4.06
C VAL A 146 8.24 -35.19 -4.06
N TRP A 147 7.62 -34.96 -5.20
CA TRP A 147 6.88 -33.74 -5.51
C TRP A 147 5.72 -34.05 -6.46
N MET A 148 4.95 -33.03 -6.81
CA MET A 148 3.74 -33.18 -7.61
C MET A 148 3.60 -32.05 -8.61
N MET A 149 3.10 -32.41 -9.81
CA MET A 149 2.82 -31.47 -10.89
C MET A 149 1.38 -31.65 -11.40
N PRO A 150 0.75 -30.60 -11.95
CA PRO A 150 -0.61 -30.66 -12.45
C PRO A 150 -0.68 -31.57 -13.69
N THR A 151 -1.69 -32.43 -13.73
CA THR A 151 -1.94 -33.30 -14.89
C THR A 151 -2.26 -32.45 -16.12
N ASP A 152 -3.08 -31.41 -15.92
CA ASP A 152 -3.53 -30.46 -16.93
C ASP A 152 -3.11 -29.02 -16.57
N ALA A 153 -2.62 -28.28 -17.56
CA ALA A 153 -2.18 -26.89 -17.43
C ALA A 153 -3.37 -25.91 -17.50
N VAL A 154 -4.31 -26.01 -16.57
CA VAL A 154 -5.60 -25.28 -16.59
C VAL A 154 -5.42 -23.76 -16.55
N TYR A 155 -4.47 -23.28 -15.74
CA TYR A 155 -4.22 -21.85 -15.52
C TYR A 155 -3.09 -21.29 -16.40
N GLY A 156 -2.39 -22.16 -17.13
CA GLY A 156 -1.20 -21.81 -17.92
C GLY A 156 -0.05 -22.78 -17.68
N GLY A 157 1.11 -22.48 -18.26
CA GLY A 157 2.34 -23.23 -18.01
C GLY A 157 2.80 -23.16 -16.55
N TRP A 158 3.93 -23.78 -16.24
CA TRP A 158 4.55 -23.58 -14.94
C TRP A 158 4.97 -22.10 -14.75
N PRO A 159 4.75 -21.50 -13.56
CA PRO A 159 4.20 -22.08 -12.33
C PRO A 159 2.67 -21.87 -12.19
N LYS A 160 1.99 -21.26 -13.16
CA LYS A 160 0.59 -20.84 -13.04
C LYS A 160 -0.35 -21.99 -12.67
N SER A 161 -0.07 -23.20 -13.15
CA SER A 161 -0.85 -24.38 -12.77
C SER A 161 -0.36 -25.11 -11.51
N GLY A 162 0.63 -24.56 -10.81
CA GLY A 162 1.12 -25.03 -9.51
C GLY A 162 2.20 -26.11 -9.58
N GLU A 163 2.91 -26.24 -8.47
CA GLU A 163 3.80 -27.36 -8.08
C GLU A 163 3.70 -27.56 -6.57
N ILE A 164 3.73 -28.82 -6.11
CA ILE A 164 3.70 -29.17 -4.68
C ILE A 164 4.86 -30.10 -4.35
N ASP A 165 5.83 -29.61 -3.58
CA ASP A 165 6.97 -30.40 -3.13
C ASP A 165 6.65 -31.02 -1.77
N ILE A 166 6.49 -32.35 -1.72
CA ILE A 166 6.21 -33.07 -0.48
C ILE A 166 7.47 -33.14 0.37
N VAL A 167 8.60 -33.43 -0.27
CA VAL A 167 9.92 -33.41 0.36
C VAL A 167 11.01 -33.18 -0.68
N GLU A 168 11.85 -32.19 -0.40
CA GLU A 168 13.15 -32.01 -1.04
C GLU A 168 14.26 -31.87 0.00
N ALA A 169 15.48 -32.21 -0.38
CA ALA A 169 16.67 -31.92 0.39
C ALA A 169 17.85 -31.71 -0.56
N VAL A 170 18.87 -30.99 -0.11
CA VAL A 170 20.15 -30.90 -0.81
C VAL A 170 21.30 -31.24 0.12
N ASN A 171 22.34 -31.86 -0.43
CA ASN A 171 23.66 -31.97 0.21
C ASN A 171 23.70 -32.58 1.61
N LEU A 172 22.72 -33.42 1.99
CA LEU A 172 22.62 -33.97 3.34
C LEU A 172 23.95 -34.57 3.83
N LYS A 173 24.26 -34.35 5.11
CA LYS A 173 25.53 -34.66 5.79
C LYS A 173 26.77 -33.90 5.32
N THR A 174 26.64 -33.03 4.33
CA THR A 174 27.71 -32.11 3.97
C THR A 174 27.83 -31.04 5.04
N THR A 175 29.07 -30.60 5.32
CA THR A 175 29.33 -29.56 6.31
C THR A 175 29.57 -28.23 5.61
N ASP A 176 28.93 -27.15 6.08
CA ASP A 176 29.19 -25.78 5.60
C ASP A 176 30.53 -25.22 6.12
N ALA A 177 30.85 -23.97 5.75
CA ALA A 177 32.10 -23.31 6.14
C ALA A 177 32.19 -23.06 7.66
N GLU A 178 31.04 -22.93 8.32
CA GLU A 178 30.88 -22.69 9.76
C GLU A 178 30.92 -23.97 10.60
N GLY A 179 30.84 -25.14 9.97
CA GLY A 179 30.90 -26.44 10.62
C GLY A 179 29.54 -27.07 10.92
N ASN A 180 28.44 -26.51 10.40
CA ASN A 180 27.10 -27.08 10.55
C ASN A 180 26.88 -28.19 9.51
N VAL A 181 26.26 -29.28 9.95
CA VAL A 181 25.96 -30.43 9.10
C VAL A 181 24.57 -30.27 8.50
N GLU A 182 24.49 -30.35 7.17
CA GLU A 182 23.24 -30.24 6.43
C GLU A 182 22.29 -31.39 6.77
N SER A 183 21.09 -31.04 7.20
CA SER A 183 20.06 -31.96 7.70
C SER A 183 18.64 -31.49 7.42
N ASN A 184 18.48 -30.42 6.64
CA ASN A 184 17.19 -29.85 6.35
C ASN A 184 16.43 -30.66 5.29
N VAL A 185 15.13 -30.73 5.47
CA VAL A 185 14.16 -31.08 4.41
C VAL A 185 13.23 -29.90 4.17
N HIS A 186 12.70 -29.80 2.96
CA HIS A 186 11.88 -28.70 2.51
C HIS A 186 10.56 -29.23 1.94
N GLY A 187 9.47 -28.53 2.24
CA GLY A 187 8.22 -28.65 1.52
C GLY A 187 7.89 -27.26 0.98
N THR A 188 7.49 -27.21 -0.29
CA THR A 188 7.43 -25.96 -1.03
C THR A 188 6.22 -25.98 -1.96
N LEU A 189 5.65 -24.80 -2.17
CA LEU A 189 4.64 -24.53 -3.17
C LEU A 189 5.21 -23.55 -4.19
N HIS A 190 5.08 -23.86 -5.49
CA HIS A 190 5.36 -22.91 -6.57
C HIS A 190 4.08 -22.50 -7.29
N TYR A 191 3.87 -21.20 -7.45
CA TYR A 191 2.63 -20.62 -7.96
C TYR A 191 2.87 -19.20 -8.53
N GLY A 192 1.80 -18.45 -8.81
CA GLY A 192 1.87 -17.05 -9.23
C GLY A 192 1.89 -16.86 -10.74
N ARG A 193 2.83 -16.05 -11.24
CA ARG A 193 2.91 -15.61 -12.65
C ARG A 193 3.96 -16.39 -13.43
N ASP A 194 4.03 -16.17 -14.75
CA ASP A 194 5.07 -16.77 -15.60
C ASP A 194 6.47 -16.33 -15.15
N TRP A 195 7.45 -17.20 -15.34
CA TRP A 195 8.86 -16.85 -15.16
C TRP A 195 9.21 -15.56 -15.94
N PRO A 196 9.99 -14.62 -15.36
CA PRO A 196 10.70 -14.71 -14.09
C PRO A 196 9.91 -14.25 -12.85
N ASN A 197 8.63 -13.92 -12.99
CA ASN A 197 7.78 -13.34 -11.94
C ASN A 197 7.02 -14.41 -11.14
N ASN A 198 7.49 -15.66 -11.19
CA ASN A 198 6.93 -16.75 -10.41
C ASN A 198 7.20 -16.57 -8.92
N SER A 199 6.33 -17.13 -8.10
CA SER A 199 6.45 -17.10 -6.64
C SER A 199 6.61 -18.51 -6.08
N SER A 200 7.21 -18.60 -4.90
CA SER A 200 7.28 -19.85 -4.15
C SER A 200 7.32 -19.59 -2.65
N SER A 201 6.67 -20.44 -1.86
CA SER A 201 6.72 -20.37 -0.40
C SER A 201 6.92 -21.75 0.20
N GLY A 202 7.74 -21.82 1.25
CA GLY A 202 8.11 -23.07 1.90
C GLY A 202 8.96 -22.82 3.13
N LYS A 203 9.18 -23.88 3.91
CA LYS A 203 9.96 -23.82 5.15
C LYS A 203 10.89 -25.03 5.28
N ALA A 204 12.12 -24.78 5.73
CA ALA A 204 13.06 -25.84 6.10
C ALA A 204 12.67 -26.49 7.44
N TYR A 205 12.87 -27.80 7.54
CA TYR A 205 12.66 -28.57 8.77
C TYR A 205 13.86 -29.45 9.10
N GLN A 206 14.23 -29.46 10.37
CA GLN A 206 15.28 -30.32 10.91
C GLN A 206 14.66 -31.35 11.84
N LEU A 207 15.07 -32.60 11.69
CA LEU A 207 14.72 -33.67 12.62
C LEU A 207 15.29 -33.38 14.01
N PRO A 208 14.61 -33.78 15.09
CA PRO A 208 15.08 -33.54 16.45
C PRO A 208 16.33 -34.37 16.79
N GLY A 209 17.20 -33.79 17.64
CA GLY A 209 18.27 -34.54 18.31
C GLY A 209 19.45 -34.96 17.42
N ASP A 210 19.87 -34.08 16.51
CA ASP A 210 20.97 -34.27 15.56
C ASP A 210 20.73 -35.41 14.53
N ALA A 211 19.50 -35.88 14.40
CA ALA A 211 19.13 -36.90 13.41
C ALA A 211 19.20 -36.32 12.00
N ASN A 212 19.64 -37.13 11.03
CA ASN A 212 19.72 -36.74 9.63
C ASN A 212 18.75 -37.57 8.76
N PRO A 213 18.06 -36.95 7.78
CA PRO A 213 17.20 -37.68 6.84
C PRO A 213 17.88 -38.81 6.05
N ALA A 214 19.22 -38.79 5.97
CA ALA A 214 20.01 -39.84 5.32
C ALA A 214 20.44 -41.00 6.26
N ASP A 215 20.12 -40.94 7.56
CA ASP A 215 20.52 -41.99 8.52
C ASP A 215 19.55 -43.18 8.58
N ASP A 216 18.24 -42.92 8.46
CA ASP A 216 17.19 -43.94 8.54
C ASP A 216 16.00 -43.55 7.66
N PHE A 217 15.02 -44.44 7.55
CA PHE A 217 13.76 -44.15 6.90
C PHE A 217 12.89 -43.24 7.75
N HIS A 218 12.41 -42.18 7.14
CA HIS A 218 11.44 -41.25 7.71
C HIS A 218 10.15 -41.27 6.88
N THR A 219 9.04 -40.87 7.50
CA THR A 219 7.76 -40.71 6.81
C THR A 219 7.52 -39.24 6.52
N TYR A 220 7.62 -38.86 5.26
CA TYR A 220 7.25 -37.53 4.76
C TYR A 220 5.80 -37.59 4.33
N ALA A 221 4.98 -36.65 4.80
CA ALA A 221 3.59 -36.61 4.40
C ALA A 221 3.12 -35.20 4.10
N MET A 222 2.16 -35.12 3.21
CA MET A 222 1.42 -33.92 2.89
C MET A 222 -0.08 -34.22 3.02
N GLU A 223 -0.81 -33.33 3.70
CA GLU A 223 -2.27 -33.31 3.69
C GLU A 223 -2.73 -32.07 2.92
N TRP A 224 -3.62 -32.26 1.96
CA TRP A 224 -4.12 -31.23 1.07
C TRP A 224 -5.64 -31.25 1.05
N GLN A 225 -6.21 -30.09 1.34
CA GLN A 225 -7.64 -29.81 1.22
C GLN A 225 -7.81 -28.50 0.46
N GLU A 226 -9.04 -28.20 0.05
CA GLU A 226 -9.38 -26.93 -0.58
C GLU A 226 -8.99 -25.75 0.33
N GLY A 227 -8.05 -24.93 -0.14
CA GLY A 227 -7.55 -23.73 0.53
C GLY A 227 -6.48 -23.97 1.61
N GLU A 228 -6.04 -25.21 1.88
CA GLU A 228 -4.99 -25.47 2.87
C GLU A 228 -4.15 -26.72 2.56
N ILE A 229 -2.82 -26.60 2.69
CA ILE A 229 -1.87 -27.72 2.56
C ILE A 229 -0.97 -27.74 3.81
N ARG A 230 -0.71 -28.95 4.34
CA ARG A 230 0.05 -29.17 5.58
C ARG A 230 1.12 -30.23 5.35
N TRP A 231 2.32 -30.03 5.90
CA TRP A 231 3.45 -30.95 5.76
C TRP A 231 3.88 -31.53 7.09
N TYR A 232 4.30 -32.80 7.03
CA TYR A 232 4.66 -33.61 8.18
C TYR A 232 5.94 -34.38 7.93
N VAL A 233 6.74 -34.50 8.98
CA VAL A 233 7.85 -35.47 9.04
C VAL A 233 7.67 -36.32 10.28
N ASP A 234 7.58 -37.64 10.12
CA ASP A 234 7.29 -38.62 11.17
C ASP A 234 6.04 -38.27 12.01
N GLY A 235 5.02 -37.73 11.33
CA GLY A 235 3.77 -37.28 11.94
C GLY A 235 3.84 -35.91 12.62
N TYR A 236 5.01 -35.28 12.69
CA TYR A 236 5.14 -33.91 13.19
C TYR A 236 4.81 -32.90 12.10
N LEU A 237 3.69 -32.18 12.28
CA LEU A 237 3.29 -31.06 11.42
C LEU A 237 4.26 -29.89 11.61
N TYR A 238 5.06 -29.57 10.59
CA TYR A 238 6.08 -28.51 10.70
C TYR A 238 5.75 -27.24 9.92
N GLN A 239 4.85 -27.32 8.92
CA GLN A 239 4.34 -26.15 8.23
C GLN A 239 2.91 -26.36 7.71
N THR A 240 2.19 -25.25 7.62
CA THR A 240 0.86 -25.10 7.00
C THR A 240 0.94 -23.94 6.00
N GLN A 241 0.33 -24.07 4.82
CA GLN A 241 0.12 -22.99 3.86
C GLN A 241 -1.36 -22.91 3.49
N ARG A 242 -1.86 -21.71 3.20
CA ARG A 242 -3.27 -21.45 2.84
C ARG A 242 -3.39 -20.58 1.59
N ASP A 243 -4.58 -20.61 1.00
CA ASP A 243 -4.96 -19.66 -0.03
C ASP A 243 -5.04 -18.24 0.51
N SER A 244 -4.92 -17.26 -0.37
CA SER A 244 -5.03 -15.86 0.03
C SER A 244 -6.47 -15.49 0.34
N GLN A 245 -6.65 -14.65 1.36
CA GLN A 245 -7.98 -14.17 1.73
C GLN A 245 -8.09 -12.68 1.49
N LEU A 246 -8.86 -12.31 0.46
CA LEU A 246 -9.17 -10.92 0.15
C LEU A 246 -9.97 -10.27 1.28
N ARG A 247 -9.62 -9.02 1.58
CA ARG A 247 -10.40 -8.12 2.43
C ARG A 247 -11.16 -7.15 1.53
N TYR A 248 -12.47 -7.01 1.77
CA TYR A 248 -13.34 -6.15 0.96
C TYR A 248 -13.86 -4.95 1.75
N ASN A 249 -14.09 -3.83 1.05
CA ASN A 249 -14.82 -2.67 1.61
C ASN A 249 -16.35 -2.85 1.46
N SER A 250 -17.12 -1.87 1.94
CA SER A 250 -18.58 -1.84 1.86
C SER A 250 -19.15 -1.80 0.43
N LYS A 251 -18.34 -1.37 -0.55
CA LYS A 251 -18.66 -1.35 -1.99
C LYS A 251 -18.37 -2.69 -2.69
N GLY A 252 -17.80 -3.66 -1.97
CA GLY A 252 -17.44 -4.98 -2.50
C GLY A 252 -16.12 -5.01 -3.28
N GLU A 253 -15.27 -4.00 -3.10
CA GLU A 253 -13.96 -3.89 -3.74
C GLU A 253 -12.87 -4.48 -2.84
N ALA A 254 -11.89 -5.16 -3.42
CA ALA A 254 -10.77 -5.71 -2.66
C ALA A 254 -9.80 -4.59 -2.26
N ILE A 255 -9.51 -4.49 -0.96
CA ILE A 255 -8.73 -3.40 -0.34
C ILE A 255 -7.53 -3.94 0.46
N GLY A 256 -7.06 -5.13 0.11
CA GLY A 256 -5.95 -5.81 0.77
C GLY A 256 -6.25 -7.27 1.10
N LEU A 257 -5.41 -7.85 1.95
CA LEU A 257 -5.45 -9.27 2.34
C LEU A 257 -5.67 -9.41 3.85
N ASN A 258 -6.62 -10.26 4.25
CA ASN A 258 -6.74 -10.76 5.62
C ASN A 258 -5.69 -11.85 5.91
N HIS A 259 -5.27 -12.58 4.88
CA HIS A 259 -4.16 -13.53 4.91
C HIS A 259 -3.46 -13.54 3.56
N GLN A 260 -2.13 -13.40 3.58
CA GLN A 260 -1.28 -13.48 2.41
C GLN A 260 -0.81 -14.93 2.24
N GLY A 261 -1.42 -15.62 1.28
CA GLY A 261 -1.16 -17.02 0.96
C GLY A 261 -0.65 -17.17 -0.48
N TRP A 262 -0.93 -18.31 -1.10
CA TRP A 262 -0.66 -18.47 -2.53
C TRP A 262 -1.69 -17.73 -3.40
N PHE A 263 -1.36 -17.60 -4.68
CA PHE A 263 -2.22 -17.04 -5.73
C PHE A 263 -1.83 -17.63 -7.10
N THR A 264 -2.65 -17.44 -8.13
CA THR A 264 -2.25 -17.72 -9.51
C THR A 264 -2.78 -16.69 -10.48
N GLU A 265 -2.04 -16.44 -11.57
CA GLU A 265 -2.51 -15.64 -12.69
C GLU A 265 -2.99 -16.55 -13.82
N TYR A 266 -4.20 -16.31 -14.34
CA TYR A 266 -4.75 -17.05 -15.46
C TYR A 266 -5.31 -16.12 -16.54
N TYR A 267 -5.47 -16.66 -17.74
CA TYR A 267 -6.07 -15.94 -18.86
C TYR A 267 -7.60 -16.12 -18.88
N ASP A 268 -8.35 -15.07 -18.57
CA ASP A 268 -9.80 -15.08 -18.64
C ASP A 268 -10.25 -14.97 -20.11
N GLN A 269 -10.81 -16.06 -20.65
CA GLN A 269 -11.24 -16.10 -22.06
C GLN A 269 -12.39 -15.13 -22.39
N PRO A 270 -13.40 -14.92 -21.53
CA PRO A 270 -14.44 -13.93 -21.75
C PRO A 270 -13.95 -12.48 -21.88
N THR A 271 -13.08 -12.01 -20.98
CA THR A 271 -12.55 -10.63 -20.99
C THR A 271 -11.37 -10.48 -21.93
N GLY A 272 -10.59 -11.54 -22.10
CA GLY A 272 -9.36 -11.55 -22.89
C GLY A 272 -8.14 -11.02 -22.12
N GLU A 273 -8.23 -10.92 -20.80
CA GLU A 273 -7.22 -10.34 -19.91
C GLU A 273 -6.58 -11.39 -19.00
N LEU A 274 -5.41 -11.07 -18.44
CA LEU A 274 -4.82 -11.84 -17.35
C LEU A 274 -5.45 -11.40 -16.03
N THR A 275 -5.81 -12.35 -15.18
CA THR A 275 -6.51 -12.11 -13.92
C THR A 275 -5.87 -12.94 -12.81
N LEU A 276 -5.81 -12.37 -11.61
CA LEU A 276 -5.33 -13.07 -10.42
C LEU A 276 -6.48 -13.80 -9.72
N ASP A 277 -6.23 -15.05 -9.37
CA ASP A 277 -7.04 -15.83 -8.44
C ASP A 277 -6.32 -15.93 -7.10
N TYR A 278 -7.01 -15.52 -6.04
CA TYR A 278 -6.53 -15.54 -4.67
C TYR A 278 -7.00 -16.77 -3.88
N GLY A 279 -7.95 -17.53 -4.42
CA GLY A 279 -8.57 -18.66 -3.76
C GLY A 279 -7.78 -19.97 -3.89
N PRO A 280 -8.47 -21.14 -3.92
CA PRO A 280 -7.81 -22.45 -3.92
C PRO A 280 -6.91 -22.74 -5.12
N ALA A 281 -7.05 -21.98 -6.22
CA ALA A 281 -6.21 -22.11 -7.39
C ALA A 281 -4.75 -21.70 -7.07
N PRO A 282 -3.73 -22.39 -7.63
CA PRO A 282 -3.85 -23.45 -8.64
C PRO A 282 -4.00 -24.87 -8.05
N TYR A 283 -4.05 -24.99 -6.73
CA TYR A 283 -4.12 -26.26 -5.99
C TYR A 283 -5.54 -26.78 -5.84
N ASP A 284 -6.34 -26.64 -6.89
CA ASP A 284 -7.71 -27.14 -7.01
C ASP A 284 -7.88 -28.10 -8.20
N GLN A 285 -6.79 -28.41 -8.92
CA GLN A 285 -6.76 -29.34 -10.05
C GLN A 285 -6.18 -30.71 -9.66
N SER A 286 -6.13 -31.66 -10.60
CA SER A 286 -5.49 -32.96 -10.37
C SER A 286 -3.99 -32.89 -10.58
N PHE A 287 -3.23 -33.45 -9.64
CA PHE A 287 -1.78 -33.49 -9.63
C PHE A 287 -1.29 -34.95 -9.64
N TYR A 288 -0.20 -35.21 -10.37
CA TYR A 288 0.49 -36.50 -10.37
C TYR A 288 1.77 -36.43 -9.54
N LEU A 289 2.17 -37.57 -8.99
CA LEU A 289 3.38 -37.73 -8.20
C LEU A 289 4.62 -37.83 -9.08
N ILE A 290 5.73 -37.29 -8.61
CA ILE A 290 7.06 -37.39 -9.19
C ILE A 290 8.04 -37.78 -8.08
N MET A 291 9.00 -38.65 -8.39
CA MET A 291 10.15 -38.91 -7.54
C MET A 291 11.42 -39.00 -8.38
N ASN A 292 12.49 -38.39 -7.90
CA ASN A 292 13.78 -38.37 -8.58
C ASN A 292 14.93 -38.14 -7.60
N LEU A 293 16.13 -38.37 -8.11
CA LEU A 293 17.38 -37.95 -7.49
C LEU A 293 18.20 -37.17 -8.51
N ALA A 294 18.16 -35.84 -8.43
CA ALA A 294 19.00 -34.97 -9.25
C ALA A 294 20.44 -34.92 -8.72
N VAL A 295 21.35 -34.52 -9.60
CA VAL A 295 22.77 -34.29 -9.32
C VAL A 295 23.16 -32.90 -9.80
N GLY A 296 23.63 -32.06 -8.89
CA GLY A 296 23.96 -30.67 -9.19
C GLY A 296 22.72 -29.83 -9.48
N GLY A 297 22.95 -28.68 -10.12
CA GLY A 297 21.95 -27.65 -10.34
C GLY A 297 22.13 -26.44 -9.43
N ASP A 298 21.40 -25.37 -9.74
CA ASP A 298 21.64 -24.05 -9.15
C ASP A 298 21.52 -24.04 -7.62
N TRP A 299 20.64 -24.85 -7.02
CA TRP A 299 20.48 -24.90 -5.57
C TRP A 299 21.58 -25.72 -4.85
N PRO A 300 21.76 -27.03 -5.12
CA PRO A 300 22.77 -27.83 -4.43
C PRO A 300 24.20 -27.35 -4.68
N GLU A 301 24.52 -26.82 -5.88
CA GLU A 301 25.87 -26.31 -6.18
C GLU A 301 26.19 -24.95 -5.55
N ASN A 302 25.19 -24.21 -5.09
CA ASN A 302 25.38 -22.95 -4.36
C ASN A 302 25.16 -23.07 -2.85
N THR A 303 24.91 -24.29 -2.35
CA THR A 303 24.71 -24.57 -0.92
C THR A 303 25.88 -25.39 -0.35
N ASN A 304 26.27 -25.12 0.90
CA ASN A 304 27.39 -25.75 1.63
C ASN A 304 28.78 -25.60 0.95
N ASN A 305 29.35 -26.68 0.39
CA ASN A 305 30.74 -26.70 -0.08
C ASN A 305 30.94 -26.20 -1.52
N LEU A 306 29.86 -25.78 -2.17
CA LEU A 306 29.77 -25.37 -3.56
C LEU A 306 30.13 -26.47 -4.57
N GLY A 307 29.51 -26.42 -5.76
CA GLY A 307 29.69 -27.41 -6.82
C GLY A 307 29.24 -28.82 -6.41
N ILE A 308 29.82 -29.82 -7.07
CA ILE A 308 29.52 -31.26 -6.90
C ILE A 308 30.77 -31.98 -6.37
N ASP A 309 30.60 -32.84 -5.36
CA ASP A 309 31.65 -33.78 -4.94
C ASP A 309 31.50 -35.09 -5.72
N ASP A 310 32.26 -35.24 -6.80
CA ASP A 310 32.27 -36.46 -7.63
C ASP A 310 32.50 -37.75 -6.81
N SER A 311 33.22 -37.66 -5.69
CA SER A 311 33.51 -38.83 -4.85
C SER A 311 32.28 -39.33 -4.08
N ALA A 312 31.29 -38.47 -3.83
CA ALA A 312 30.03 -38.85 -3.22
C ALA A 312 29.23 -39.80 -4.13
N PHE A 313 29.34 -39.65 -5.45
CA PHE A 313 28.60 -40.44 -6.45
C PHE A 313 29.36 -41.65 -6.99
N ALA A 314 30.67 -41.78 -6.70
CA ALA A 314 31.53 -42.81 -7.31
C ALA A 314 31.02 -44.26 -7.13
N GLU A 315 30.32 -44.55 -6.04
CA GLU A 315 29.70 -45.85 -5.75
C GLU A 315 28.16 -45.83 -5.87
N GLY A 316 27.61 -44.74 -6.40
CA GLY A 316 26.17 -44.46 -6.49
C GLY A 316 25.58 -43.88 -5.21
N GLN A 317 24.77 -42.83 -5.33
CA GLN A 317 23.90 -42.32 -4.27
C GLN A 317 22.47 -42.79 -4.48
N THR A 318 21.79 -43.20 -3.41
CA THR A 318 20.48 -43.86 -3.51
C THR A 318 19.42 -43.13 -2.71
N LEU A 319 18.36 -42.71 -3.39
CA LEU A 319 17.05 -42.46 -2.78
C LEU A 319 16.33 -43.80 -2.66
N GLU A 320 16.02 -44.20 -1.42
CA GLU A 320 15.41 -45.48 -1.11
C GLU A 320 13.99 -45.29 -0.58
N VAL A 321 12.99 -45.78 -1.30
CA VAL A 321 11.56 -45.60 -0.98
C VAL A 321 10.93 -46.93 -0.61
N ASP A 322 10.40 -47.01 0.61
CA ASP A 322 9.70 -48.18 1.15
C ASP A 322 8.26 -48.25 0.63
N TYR A 323 7.52 -47.15 0.72
CA TYR A 323 6.19 -47.07 0.12
C TYR A 323 5.81 -45.64 -0.23
N ILE A 324 4.82 -45.53 -1.11
CA ILE A 324 4.00 -44.33 -1.30
C ILE A 324 2.54 -44.71 -1.14
N LYS A 325 1.81 -43.97 -0.31
CA LYS A 325 0.38 -44.19 -0.04
C LYS A 325 -0.39 -42.89 -0.22
N VAL A 326 -1.54 -42.98 -0.86
CA VAL A 326 -2.45 -41.86 -1.09
C VAL A 326 -3.80 -42.21 -0.49
N TYR A 327 -4.30 -41.33 0.36
CA TYR A 327 -5.55 -41.46 1.06
C TYR A 327 -6.51 -40.34 0.68
N GLN A 328 -7.79 -40.65 0.62
CA GLN A 328 -8.88 -39.68 0.43
C GLN A 328 -9.66 -39.52 1.73
N CYS A 329 -10.16 -38.31 1.99
CA CYS A 329 -10.98 -38.06 3.17
C CYS A 329 -12.40 -38.61 2.98
N ASN A 330 -12.87 -39.47 3.89
CA ASN A 330 -14.24 -40.00 3.85
C ASN A 330 -15.31 -38.98 4.25
N GLN A 331 -14.95 -37.96 5.03
CA GLN A 331 -15.91 -36.97 5.52
C GLN A 331 -16.34 -36.03 4.39
N ASN A 332 -15.38 -35.52 3.62
CA ASN A 332 -15.63 -34.73 2.42
C ASN A 332 -14.60 -35.04 1.32
N PRO A 333 -14.90 -35.97 0.39
CA PRO A 333 -13.98 -36.31 -0.69
C PRO A 333 -13.84 -35.21 -1.75
N ASP A 334 -14.80 -34.28 -1.83
CA ASP A 334 -14.80 -33.22 -2.84
C ASP A 334 -13.88 -32.05 -2.46
N THR A 335 -13.74 -31.75 -1.16
CA THR A 335 -12.86 -30.67 -0.68
C THR A 335 -11.69 -31.15 0.18
N GLY A 336 -11.64 -32.42 0.56
CA GLY A 336 -10.62 -32.99 1.46
C GLY A 336 -10.78 -32.63 2.94
N LYS A 337 -11.78 -31.81 3.31
CA LYS A 337 -11.96 -31.27 4.67
C LYS A 337 -12.57 -32.29 5.64
N GLY A 338 -12.13 -32.25 6.90
CA GLY A 338 -12.70 -33.00 8.03
C GLY A 338 -11.93 -34.26 8.42
N CYS A 339 -10.79 -34.55 7.79
CA CYS A 339 -9.92 -35.68 8.13
C CYS A 339 -8.52 -35.23 8.61
N GLU A 340 -8.29 -33.93 8.70
CA GLU A 340 -6.99 -33.33 8.98
C GLU A 340 -6.37 -33.78 10.31
N THR A 341 -5.06 -34.02 10.28
CA THR A 341 -4.26 -34.28 11.48
C THR A 341 -3.61 -32.98 11.92
N VAL A 342 -4.24 -32.25 12.83
CA VAL A 342 -3.72 -30.95 13.34
C VAL A 342 -3.08 -31.08 14.73
N ARG A 343 -2.15 -30.16 15.03
CA ARG A 343 -1.58 -29.97 16.38
C ARG A 343 -1.89 -28.58 16.90
N ALA A 344 -1.78 -28.36 18.21
CA ALA A 344 -1.83 -27.01 18.77
C ALA A 344 -0.73 -26.13 18.15
N GLY A 345 -1.11 -24.91 17.73
CA GLY A 345 -0.24 -23.98 17.03
C GLY A 345 0.01 -24.32 15.56
N TYR A 346 -0.78 -25.17 14.90
CA TYR A 346 -0.60 -25.42 13.47
C TYR A 346 -0.88 -24.18 12.59
N ASP A 347 -1.56 -23.18 13.15
CA ASP A 347 -1.94 -21.89 12.54
C ASP A 347 -1.21 -20.70 13.18
N ASP A 348 -0.21 -20.93 14.02
CA ASP A 348 0.59 -19.86 14.61
C ASP A 348 1.63 -19.30 13.63
N GLU A 349 2.21 -18.15 13.94
CA GLU A 349 3.24 -17.50 13.11
C GLU A 349 4.50 -18.36 12.90
N GLU A 350 4.76 -19.36 13.75
CA GLU A 350 5.89 -20.26 13.55
C GLU A 350 5.57 -21.35 12.52
N THR A 351 4.31 -21.79 12.41
CA THR A 351 3.92 -22.95 11.60
C THR A 351 3.21 -22.56 10.31
N LEU A 352 2.42 -21.47 10.33
CA LEU A 352 1.77 -20.93 9.14
C LEU A 352 2.80 -20.16 8.31
N VAL A 353 3.06 -20.64 7.10
CA VAL A 353 3.98 -20.00 6.16
C VAL A 353 3.21 -18.98 5.32
N THR A 354 3.65 -17.73 5.37
CA THR A 354 3.14 -16.64 4.53
C THR A 354 3.52 -16.90 3.08
N GLY A 355 2.56 -16.72 2.17
CA GLY A 355 2.82 -16.77 0.73
C GLY A 355 3.20 -15.41 0.16
N GLU A 356 3.24 -15.32 -1.17
CA GLU A 356 3.72 -14.15 -1.92
C GLU A 356 2.61 -13.50 -2.75
N ALA A 357 1.34 -13.67 -2.36
CA ALA A 357 0.24 -13.05 -3.09
C ALA A 357 0.36 -11.52 -3.11
N PRO A 358 0.24 -10.88 -4.29
CA PRO A 358 0.29 -9.43 -4.38
C PRO A 358 -0.91 -8.85 -3.64
N ILE A 359 -0.65 -7.90 -2.75
CA ILE A 359 -1.71 -7.21 -2.02
C ILE A 359 -2.55 -6.43 -3.05
N PRO A 360 -3.87 -6.68 -3.15
CA PRO A 360 -4.71 -5.87 -4.01
C PRO A 360 -4.62 -4.43 -3.55
N THR A 361 -4.13 -3.56 -4.43
CA THR A 361 -4.20 -2.12 -4.20
C THR A 361 -5.68 -1.74 -4.16
N PRO A 362 -6.16 -1.13 -3.07
CA PRO A 362 -7.46 -0.47 -3.12
C PRO A 362 -7.46 0.47 -4.32
N PRO A 363 -8.54 0.56 -5.13
CA PRO A 363 -8.65 1.69 -6.03
C PRO A 363 -8.53 2.96 -5.16
N SER A 364 -7.49 3.77 -5.40
CA SER A 364 -7.33 5.04 -4.72
C SER A 364 -8.60 5.86 -4.98
N THR A 365 -9.34 6.19 -3.93
CA THR A 365 -10.43 7.17 -4.00
C THR A 365 -9.89 8.60 -3.95
N THR A 366 -8.59 8.76 -3.69
CA THR A 366 -7.87 10.03 -3.69
C THR A 366 -7.35 10.30 -5.09
N VAL A 367 -8.00 11.24 -5.77
CA VAL A 367 -7.54 11.81 -7.03
C VAL A 367 -6.58 12.96 -6.69
N GLU A 368 -5.30 12.66 -6.51
CA GLU A 368 -4.25 13.65 -6.27
C GLU A 368 -3.49 13.92 -7.59
N ASN A 369 -3.08 15.16 -7.83
CA ASN A 369 -2.21 15.47 -8.97
C ASN A 369 -0.74 15.34 -8.53
N LEU A 370 0.10 14.73 -9.36
CA LEU A 370 1.55 14.71 -9.16
C LEU A 370 2.21 15.78 -10.03
N THR A 371 2.91 16.72 -9.41
CA THR A 371 3.86 17.60 -10.12
C THR A 371 5.27 17.05 -9.95
N ILE A 372 5.83 16.48 -11.02
CA ILE A 372 7.23 16.00 -11.04
C ILE A 372 8.17 17.19 -11.20
N PHE A 373 7.85 18.13 -12.10
CA PHE A 373 8.65 19.33 -12.33
C PHE A 373 7.89 20.39 -13.13
N ASP A 374 7.67 21.59 -12.57
CA ASP A 374 6.98 22.73 -13.21
C ASP A 374 7.86 23.98 -13.36
N GLY A 375 9.17 23.83 -13.09
CA GLY A 375 10.12 24.94 -12.93
C GLY A 375 10.78 24.93 -11.55
N THR A 376 10.18 24.28 -10.57
CA THR A 376 10.79 24.02 -9.25
C THR A 376 11.21 22.55 -9.17
N PRO A 377 12.48 22.23 -8.85
CA PRO A 377 12.90 20.84 -8.62
C PRO A 377 12.07 20.19 -7.51
N ASN A 378 11.52 19.01 -7.78
CA ASN A 378 10.87 18.18 -6.77
C ASN A 378 11.93 17.29 -6.08
N PRO A 379 12.21 17.45 -4.77
CA PRO A 379 13.22 16.65 -4.07
C PRO A 379 12.95 15.14 -4.08
N ASN A 380 11.68 14.74 -4.19
CA ASN A 380 11.26 13.33 -4.23
C ASN A 380 11.32 12.74 -5.65
N TRP A 381 11.46 13.58 -6.68
CA TRP A 381 11.58 13.16 -8.08
C TRP A 381 12.78 13.85 -8.76
N PRO A 382 14.02 13.61 -8.32
CA PRO A 382 15.20 14.20 -8.93
C PRO A 382 15.36 13.79 -10.40
N ALA A 383 15.88 14.73 -11.20
CA ALA A 383 16.27 14.46 -12.57
C ALA A 383 17.48 13.50 -12.62
N TRP A 384 17.41 12.48 -13.48
CA TRP A 384 18.33 11.36 -13.49
C TRP A 384 18.73 10.89 -14.90
N ASP A 385 19.94 10.34 -14.99
CA ASP A 385 20.50 9.60 -16.13
C ASP A 385 20.86 8.19 -15.62
N CYS A 386 20.33 7.15 -16.26
CA CYS A 386 20.57 5.77 -15.81
C CYS A 386 22.02 5.36 -15.75
N CYS A 387 22.78 5.72 -16.79
CA CYS A 387 23.93 4.94 -17.19
C CYS A 387 24.76 5.54 -18.34
N GLY A 388 24.32 6.64 -18.96
CA GLY A 388 25.03 7.36 -20.02
C GLY A 388 26.16 8.26 -19.53
N GLY A 389 26.23 8.49 -18.21
CA GLY A 389 27.24 9.32 -17.58
C GLY A 389 27.11 10.81 -17.90
N SER A 390 25.95 11.26 -18.36
CA SER A 390 25.57 12.68 -18.36
C SER A 390 25.02 13.07 -16.99
N THR A 391 24.94 14.38 -16.73
CA THR A 391 24.30 14.92 -15.53
C THR A 391 23.25 15.90 -16.00
N PRO A 392 21.95 15.65 -15.72
CA PRO A 392 20.90 16.62 -16.02
C PRO A 392 21.23 17.98 -15.40
N GLU A 393 21.05 19.05 -16.18
CA GLU A 393 21.42 20.41 -15.76
C GLU A 393 20.16 21.28 -15.72
N LEU A 394 19.92 21.95 -14.59
CA LEU A 394 18.85 22.94 -14.47
C LEU A 394 19.33 24.26 -15.11
N ILE A 395 18.61 24.77 -16.12
CA ILE A 395 18.97 25.97 -16.87
C ILE A 395 17.78 26.93 -17.02
N ASP A 396 18.07 28.21 -17.28
CA ASP A 396 17.06 29.24 -17.57
C ASP A 396 16.79 29.32 -19.09
N ASP A 397 15.58 28.97 -19.53
CA ASP A 397 15.07 29.14 -20.90
C ASP A 397 14.21 30.41 -20.99
N GLU A 398 14.47 31.23 -22.02
CA GLU A 398 13.80 32.53 -22.18
C GLU A 398 12.26 32.46 -22.30
N GLU A 399 11.69 31.30 -22.66
CA GLU A 399 10.25 31.11 -22.84
C GLU A 399 9.56 30.41 -21.66
N LYS A 400 10.26 29.49 -20.98
CA LYS A 400 9.66 28.61 -19.96
C LYS A 400 10.28 28.75 -18.55
N GLY A 401 11.26 29.62 -18.36
CA GLY A 401 11.93 29.79 -17.06
C GLY A 401 12.88 28.63 -16.78
N GLN A 402 12.87 28.11 -15.54
CA GLN A 402 13.71 26.98 -15.16
C GLN A 402 13.27 25.69 -15.88
N VAL A 403 14.22 25.04 -16.55
CA VAL A 403 13.99 23.78 -17.28
C VAL A 403 15.15 22.82 -17.07
N TYR A 404 14.89 21.52 -17.10
CA TYR A 404 15.96 20.51 -17.08
C TYR A 404 16.46 20.23 -18.50
N LYS A 405 17.77 20.34 -18.68
CA LYS A 405 18.49 19.96 -19.89
C LYS A 405 19.05 18.55 -19.76
N PHE A 406 18.70 17.72 -20.73
CA PHE A 406 19.18 16.34 -20.87
C PHE A 406 20.04 16.18 -22.12
N VAL A 407 21.10 15.36 -22.02
CA VAL A 407 22.06 15.11 -23.10
C VAL A 407 22.28 13.61 -23.26
N VAL A 408 22.16 13.11 -24.49
CA VAL A 408 22.52 11.73 -24.82
C VAL A 408 23.88 11.71 -25.51
N ASN A 409 24.88 11.19 -24.81
CA ASN A 409 26.25 11.06 -25.29
C ASN A 409 26.41 9.83 -26.21
N ASP A 410 27.65 9.41 -26.49
CA ASP A 410 27.94 8.22 -27.30
C ASP A 410 27.49 6.91 -26.60
N GLU A 411 27.49 6.88 -25.27
CA GLU A 411 26.95 5.76 -24.50
C GLU A 411 25.41 5.85 -24.43
N PRO A 412 24.69 4.76 -24.76
CA PRO A 412 23.23 4.74 -24.67
C PRO A 412 22.74 5.01 -23.26
N THR A 413 21.66 5.79 -23.13
CA THR A 413 21.02 6.07 -21.85
C THR A 413 19.53 6.33 -22.00
N VAL A 414 18.81 6.22 -20.89
CA VAL A 414 17.47 6.76 -20.67
C VAL A 414 17.57 7.87 -19.63
N ASN A 415 16.88 8.99 -19.87
CA ASN A 415 16.85 10.10 -18.93
C ASN A 415 15.43 10.50 -18.57
N GLY A 416 15.28 11.07 -17.38
CA GLY A 416 14.02 11.61 -16.90
C GLY A 416 14.07 11.92 -15.40
N PHE A 417 13.07 11.47 -14.66
CA PHE A 417 12.90 11.71 -13.22
C PHE A 417 12.55 10.40 -12.51
N VAL A 418 13.02 10.22 -11.28
CA VAL A 418 12.90 8.95 -10.56
C VAL A 418 12.70 9.18 -9.06
N SER A 419 11.80 8.44 -8.41
CA SER A 419 11.48 8.57 -6.97
C SER A 419 11.99 7.42 -6.11
N ARG A 420 12.93 6.63 -6.63
CA ARG A 420 13.54 5.50 -5.93
C ARG A 420 14.63 5.98 -4.98
N GLU A 421 14.66 5.39 -3.78
CA GLU A 421 15.61 5.71 -2.69
C GLU A 421 17.06 5.80 -3.16
N GLU A 422 17.49 4.88 -4.03
CA GLU A 422 18.88 4.81 -4.51
C GLU A 422 19.33 6.01 -5.36
N PHE A 423 18.38 6.81 -5.88
CA PHE A 423 18.63 7.95 -6.76
C PHE A 423 18.27 9.30 -6.14
N ILE A 424 17.73 9.31 -4.91
CA ILE A 424 17.47 10.53 -4.18
C ILE A 424 18.78 11.05 -3.60
N THR A 425 19.25 12.17 -4.17
CA THR A 425 20.51 12.81 -3.75
C THR A 425 20.30 14.05 -2.90
N ASP A 426 19.05 14.53 -2.81
CA ASP A 426 18.66 15.64 -1.96
C ASP A 426 18.47 15.15 -0.51
N GLY A 427 18.89 15.95 0.47
CA GLY A 427 18.73 15.61 1.89
C GLY A 427 17.30 15.78 2.40
N GLU A 428 16.44 16.47 1.65
CA GLU A 428 15.01 16.65 1.93
C GLU A 428 14.12 15.70 1.12
N GLY A 429 14.69 14.95 0.18
CA GLY A 429 13.95 14.01 -0.64
C GLY A 429 13.70 12.67 0.07
N GLU A 430 12.49 12.15 -0.07
CA GLU A 430 12.09 10.83 0.39
C GLU A 430 11.51 10.00 -0.76
N PRO A 431 11.67 8.67 -0.76
CA PRO A 431 11.11 7.81 -1.79
C PRO A 431 9.59 7.95 -1.84
N GLN A 432 9.07 8.41 -2.97
CA GLN A 432 7.64 8.68 -3.15
C GLN A 432 7.13 8.08 -4.46
N PRO A 433 6.89 6.75 -4.52
CA PRO A 433 6.11 6.17 -5.60
C PRO A 433 4.70 6.77 -5.58
N PHE A 434 4.16 7.05 -6.76
CA PHE A 434 2.87 7.74 -6.93
C PHE A 434 1.76 6.77 -7.35
N ASP A 435 0.63 6.83 -6.65
CA ASP A 435 -0.57 6.04 -6.95
C ASP A 435 -1.55 6.83 -7.83
N ALA A 436 -1.58 6.50 -9.12
CA ALA A 436 -2.49 7.08 -10.11
C ALA A 436 -3.74 6.22 -10.37
N THR A 437 -4.03 5.20 -9.55
CA THR A 437 -5.17 4.28 -9.77
C THR A 437 -6.52 4.99 -9.76
N GLY A 438 -6.68 6.02 -8.92
CA GLY A 438 -7.88 6.86 -8.85
C GLY A 438 -8.11 7.74 -10.08
N MET A 439 -7.11 7.83 -10.96
CA MET A 439 -7.10 8.73 -12.11
C MET A 439 -7.23 7.99 -13.45
N ILE A 440 -7.39 6.66 -13.47
CA ILE A 440 -7.31 5.85 -14.71
C ILE A 440 -8.30 6.31 -15.78
N GLU A 441 -9.56 6.60 -15.42
CA GLU A 441 -10.60 6.93 -16.40
C GLU A 441 -10.40 8.32 -17.05
N ASN A 442 -10.00 9.33 -16.26
CA ASN A 442 -10.02 10.73 -16.69
C ASN A 442 -8.67 11.46 -16.58
N GLY A 443 -7.66 10.83 -15.99
CA GLY A 443 -6.34 11.41 -15.80
C GLY A 443 -5.38 11.18 -16.97
N SER A 444 -4.30 11.94 -16.96
CA SER A 444 -3.28 11.92 -17.99
C SER A 444 -1.90 12.29 -17.45
N VAL A 445 -0.87 11.80 -18.13
CA VAL A 445 0.51 12.26 -17.95
C VAL A 445 0.81 13.32 -19.01
N SER A 446 1.30 14.49 -18.62
CA SER A 446 1.71 15.58 -19.52
C SER A 446 3.14 16.03 -19.27
N PHE A 447 3.79 16.47 -20.34
CA PHE A 447 5.08 17.17 -20.26
C PHE A 447 5.31 18.05 -21.49
N ASP A 448 6.08 19.12 -21.29
CA ASP A 448 6.60 19.97 -22.36
C ASP A 448 8.04 19.58 -22.68
N MET A 449 8.36 19.47 -23.97
CA MET A 449 9.69 19.16 -24.47
C MET A 449 10.12 20.12 -25.58
N LYS A 450 11.39 20.57 -25.54
CA LYS A 450 12.06 21.27 -26.65
C LYS A 450 13.29 20.52 -27.11
N LEU A 451 13.30 20.14 -28.38
CA LEU A 451 14.47 19.50 -28.97
C LEU A 451 15.52 20.57 -29.34
N VAL A 452 16.69 20.56 -28.71
CA VAL A 452 17.77 21.51 -28.98
C VAL A 452 18.68 21.01 -30.11
N SER A 453 19.12 19.75 -30.02
CA SER A 453 19.81 19.06 -31.10
C SER A 453 19.24 17.65 -31.32
N PRO A 454 18.99 17.24 -32.57
CA PRO A 454 18.49 15.90 -32.85
C PRO A 454 19.60 14.85 -32.66
N PRO A 455 19.24 13.57 -32.46
CA PRO A 455 20.18 12.48 -32.52
C PRO A 455 20.95 12.47 -33.84
N SER A 456 22.20 12.01 -33.81
CA SER A 456 23.05 11.88 -34.99
C SER A 456 22.46 10.88 -36.01
N ASP A 457 21.71 9.88 -35.51
CA ASP A 457 20.91 9.00 -36.34
C ASP A 457 19.48 9.53 -36.48
N SER A 458 19.15 10.05 -37.67
CA SER A 458 17.83 10.59 -37.98
C SER A 458 16.69 9.55 -37.99
N SER A 459 16.99 8.26 -37.84
CA SER A 459 15.98 7.20 -37.71
C SER A 459 15.58 6.88 -36.28
N ALA A 460 16.24 7.49 -35.29
CA ALA A 460 15.91 7.35 -33.88
C ALA A 460 14.45 7.77 -33.62
N THR A 461 13.65 6.83 -33.13
CA THR A 461 12.29 7.11 -32.66
C THR A 461 12.38 7.66 -31.24
N TRP A 462 11.62 8.70 -30.93
CA TRP A 462 11.53 9.21 -29.56
C TRP A 462 10.44 8.47 -28.80
N LEU A 463 10.80 8.03 -27.59
CA LEU A 463 9.97 7.22 -26.73
C LEU A 463 9.72 7.98 -25.42
N PHE A 464 8.50 7.81 -24.91
CA PHE A 464 8.11 8.07 -23.55
C PHE A 464 7.99 6.73 -22.83
N LYS A 465 8.55 6.61 -21.63
CA LYS A 465 8.41 5.43 -20.77
C LYS A 465 8.04 5.86 -19.35
N PHE A 466 7.08 5.17 -18.76
CA PHE A 466 6.78 5.27 -17.33
C PHE A 466 6.88 3.87 -16.72
N GLU A 467 7.59 3.72 -15.61
CA GLU A 467 7.71 2.49 -14.83
C GLU A 467 6.92 2.59 -13.51
N SER A 468 6.51 1.43 -13.02
CA SER A 468 5.88 1.24 -11.72
C SER A 468 6.56 0.11 -10.97
N ASP A 469 6.70 0.28 -9.65
CA ASP A 469 7.32 -0.64 -8.69
C ASP A 469 8.63 -1.25 -9.23
N ASN A 470 9.67 -0.42 -9.34
CA ASN A 470 11.00 -0.85 -9.75
C ASN A 470 11.03 -1.58 -11.11
N ASN A 471 10.24 -1.09 -12.07
CA ASN A 471 10.07 -1.68 -13.41
C ASN A 471 9.38 -3.07 -13.39
N ALA A 472 8.61 -3.40 -12.34
CA ALA A 472 7.75 -4.58 -12.32
C ALA A 472 6.70 -4.52 -13.45
N THR A 473 6.16 -3.32 -13.70
CA THR A 473 5.34 -3.01 -14.88
C THR A 473 5.76 -1.69 -15.51
N TYR A 474 5.48 -1.49 -16.80
CA TYR A 474 5.82 -0.26 -17.50
C TYR A 474 4.99 -0.07 -18.77
N ALA A 475 4.80 1.18 -19.18
CA ALA A 475 4.36 1.54 -20.52
C ALA A 475 5.51 2.22 -21.27
N GLU A 476 5.77 1.79 -22.51
CA GLU A 476 6.74 2.43 -23.42
C GLU A 476 6.05 2.74 -24.75
N LEU A 477 5.93 4.02 -25.08
CA LEU A 477 5.17 4.50 -26.24
C LEU A 477 5.97 5.53 -27.05
N PRO A 478 5.87 5.54 -28.39
CA PRO A 478 6.37 6.64 -29.21
C PRO A 478 5.78 8.00 -28.84
N LEU A 479 6.56 9.09 -28.96
CA LEU A 479 6.04 10.45 -28.80
C LEU A 479 4.90 10.80 -29.76
N THR A 480 4.84 10.13 -30.92
CA THR A 480 3.75 10.29 -31.88
C THR A 480 2.45 9.63 -31.46
N ASP A 481 2.46 8.85 -30.39
CA ASP A 481 1.27 8.19 -29.85
C ASP A 481 0.63 9.03 -28.73
N SER A 482 1.18 10.21 -28.42
CA SER A 482 0.52 11.22 -27.58
C SER A 482 -0.74 11.76 -28.27
N THR A 483 -1.58 12.45 -27.49
CA THR A 483 -2.82 13.09 -27.97
C THR A 483 -2.57 14.09 -29.11
N GLU A 484 -1.45 14.80 -29.06
CA GLU A 484 -1.01 15.76 -30.09
C GLU A 484 -0.56 15.05 -31.37
N GLY A 485 -0.01 13.83 -31.24
CA GLY A 485 0.40 12.98 -32.36
C GLY A 485 1.54 13.57 -33.19
N VAL A 486 2.44 14.33 -32.56
CA VAL A 486 3.52 15.06 -33.23
C VAL A 486 4.88 14.44 -32.92
N SER A 487 5.86 14.65 -33.82
CA SER A 487 7.27 14.33 -33.53
C SER A 487 8.02 15.57 -33.05
N PRO A 488 9.09 15.40 -32.26
CA PRO A 488 9.93 16.51 -31.83
C PRO A 488 10.53 17.31 -33.00
N THR A 489 10.42 18.64 -32.92
CA THR A 489 10.91 19.61 -33.90
C THR A 489 11.99 20.48 -33.26
N VAL A 490 13.13 20.60 -33.95
CA VAL A 490 14.29 21.32 -33.41
C VAL A 490 13.96 22.80 -33.19
N GLY A 491 14.14 23.25 -31.96
CA GLY A 491 13.98 24.64 -31.53
C GLY A 491 12.54 25.03 -31.15
N GLU A 492 11.58 24.12 -31.21
CA GLU A 492 10.17 24.37 -30.87
C GLU A 492 9.80 23.63 -29.57
N TRP A 493 9.09 24.32 -28.67
CA TRP A 493 8.44 23.68 -27.52
C TRP A 493 7.18 22.95 -28.00
N GLN A 494 7.01 21.71 -27.55
CA GLN A 494 5.86 20.87 -27.85
C GLN A 494 5.40 20.14 -26.59
N THR A 495 4.09 20.08 -26.40
CA THR A 495 3.44 19.33 -25.31
C THR A 495 3.14 17.92 -25.78
N TYR A 496 3.26 16.95 -24.87
CA TYR A 496 2.89 15.56 -25.09
C TYR A 496 2.01 15.10 -23.95
N THR A 497 0.79 14.68 -24.26
CA THR A 497 -0.19 14.19 -23.28
C THR A 497 -0.63 12.76 -23.58
N TYR A 498 -0.54 11.89 -22.57
CA TYR A 498 -0.95 10.49 -22.61
C TYR A 498 -2.05 10.23 -21.57
N PRO A 499 -3.27 9.82 -21.98
CA PRO A 499 -4.29 9.34 -21.05
C PRO A 499 -3.76 8.16 -20.21
N LEU A 500 -4.05 8.14 -18.91
CA LEU A 500 -3.60 7.06 -18.02
C LEU A 500 -4.14 5.70 -18.48
N GLN A 501 -5.39 5.63 -18.94
CA GLN A 501 -5.95 4.42 -19.55
C GLN A 501 -5.10 3.88 -20.72
N GLN A 502 -4.50 4.76 -21.55
CA GLN A 502 -3.64 4.32 -22.64
C GLN A 502 -2.34 3.66 -22.12
N LEU A 503 -1.84 4.09 -20.97
CA LEU A 503 -0.66 3.51 -20.33
C LEU A 503 -1.00 2.17 -19.68
N VAL A 504 -2.17 2.06 -19.05
CA VAL A 504 -2.70 0.80 -18.50
C VAL A 504 -2.89 -0.23 -19.62
N ASP A 505 -3.48 0.16 -20.75
CA ASP A 505 -3.61 -0.68 -21.95
C ASP A 505 -2.24 -1.12 -22.50
N ALA A 506 -1.19 -0.33 -22.25
CA ALA A 506 0.20 -0.64 -22.57
C ALA A 506 0.93 -1.40 -21.45
N GLN A 507 0.20 -2.03 -20.54
CA GLN A 507 0.68 -2.89 -19.44
C GLN A 507 1.33 -2.16 -18.26
N LEU A 508 1.07 -0.86 -18.05
CA LEU A 508 1.45 -0.16 -16.83
C LEU A 508 0.44 -0.43 -15.70
N GLU A 509 0.94 -0.77 -14.51
CA GLU A 509 0.15 -0.82 -13.28
C GLU A 509 0.35 0.52 -12.53
N PRO A 510 -0.69 1.36 -12.35
CA PRO A 510 -0.51 2.75 -11.95
C PRO A 510 -0.40 2.98 -10.42
N SER A 511 -0.36 1.95 -9.58
CA SER A 511 -0.40 2.12 -8.12
C SER A 511 0.92 2.56 -7.47
N ALA A 512 2.04 2.44 -8.19
CA ALA A 512 3.36 2.73 -7.65
C ALA A 512 4.31 3.31 -8.71
N LEU A 513 3.84 4.31 -9.46
CA LEU A 513 4.61 5.00 -10.49
C LEU A 513 5.88 5.61 -9.88
N ASP A 514 7.05 5.25 -10.41
CA ASP A 514 8.33 5.56 -9.74
C ASP A 514 9.45 6.05 -10.67
N ALA A 515 9.30 5.93 -11.99
CA ALA A 515 10.27 6.48 -12.94
C ALA A 515 9.63 6.96 -14.25
N PHE A 516 9.71 8.26 -14.50
CA PHE A 516 9.28 8.92 -15.73
C PHE A 516 10.50 9.13 -16.65
N MET A 517 10.40 8.76 -17.93
CA MET A 517 11.52 8.86 -18.87
C MET A 517 11.10 9.31 -20.27
N VAL A 518 11.94 10.13 -20.90
CA VAL A 518 11.80 10.53 -22.31
C VAL A 518 13.17 10.39 -22.97
N PHE A 519 13.27 9.58 -24.03
CA PHE A 519 14.55 9.31 -24.67
C PHE A 519 14.41 8.89 -26.14
N PRO A 520 15.44 9.12 -26.97
CA PRO A 520 15.55 8.48 -28.28
C PRO A 520 15.87 6.98 -28.13
N ALA A 521 15.30 6.15 -29.01
CA ALA A 521 15.43 4.70 -28.99
C ALA A 521 16.87 4.22 -28.74
N TRP A 522 16.99 3.19 -27.89
CA TRP A 522 18.25 2.73 -27.33
C TRP A 522 19.35 2.53 -28.39
N GLY A 523 20.51 3.14 -28.15
CA GLY A 523 21.67 3.07 -29.04
C GLY A 523 21.62 3.96 -30.29
N LEU A 524 20.53 4.69 -30.52
CA LEU A 524 20.39 5.62 -31.65
C LEU A 524 20.40 7.10 -31.23
N GLY A 525 20.47 7.37 -29.93
CA GLY A 525 20.31 8.71 -29.35
C GLY A 525 21.51 9.65 -29.40
N ALA A 526 22.69 9.17 -29.76
CA ALA A 526 23.93 9.93 -29.59
C ALA A 526 23.91 11.32 -30.26
N GLY A 527 24.21 12.36 -29.48
CA GLY A 527 24.21 13.77 -29.89
C GLY A 527 22.87 14.50 -29.69
N ALA A 528 21.86 13.83 -29.13
CA ALA A 528 20.59 14.47 -28.79
C ALA A 528 20.75 15.38 -27.56
N GLU A 529 20.16 16.57 -27.63
CA GLU A 529 20.03 17.51 -26.52
C GLU A 529 18.59 18.03 -26.51
N TYR A 530 17.94 17.99 -25.36
CA TYR A 530 16.54 18.38 -25.21
C TYR A 530 16.27 18.93 -23.81
N LEU A 531 15.23 19.75 -23.71
CA LEU A 531 14.77 20.38 -22.48
C LEU A 531 13.42 19.79 -22.10
N LEU A 532 13.16 19.61 -20.80
CA LEU A 532 11.87 19.20 -20.24
C LEU A 532 11.40 20.19 -19.17
N THR A 533 10.09 20.42 -19.13
CA THR A 533 9.37 21.18 -18.09
C THR A 533 7.90 20.76 -18.04
N ASN A 534 7.15 21.22 -17.04
CA ASN A 534 5.73 20.90 -16.82
C ASN A 534 5.43 19.40 -16.84
N VAL A 535 6.26 18.60 -16.18
CA VAL A 535 6.09 17.15 -16.06
C VAL A 535 5.14 16.87 -14.93
N GLU A 536 3.98 16.30 -15.24
CA GLU A 536 2.88 16.12 -14.28
C GLU A 536 2.00 14.90 -14.61
N VAL A 537 1.30 14.40 -13.60
CA VAL A 537 0.18 13.46 -13.72
C VAL A 537 -1.04 14.16 -13.15
N THR A 538 -2.07 14.38 -13.98
CA THR A 538 -3.22 15.23 -13.61
C THR A 538 -4.55 14.56 -13.92
N SER A 539 -5.60 14.88 -13.15
CA SER A 539 -6.98 14.48 -13.41
C SER A 539 -7.93 15.67 -13.24
N PRO A 540 -8.93 15.86 -14.13
CA PRO A 540 -9.92 16.93 -14.01
C PRO A 540 -10.89 16.73 -12.83
N ASP A 541 -10.93 15.53 -12.23
CA ASP A 541 -11.76 15.21 -11.05
C ASP A 541 -11.04 15.49 -9.71
N ALA A 542 -9.84 16.08 -9.74
CA ALA A 542 -9.02 16.40 -8.57
C ALA A 542 -9.49 17.65 -7.78
N GLU A 543 -10.71 18.16 -8.00
CA GLU A 543 -11.31 19.11 -7.04
C GLU A 543 -11.88 18.29 -5.87
N ALA A 544 -11.38 18.54 -4.65
CA ALA A 544 -11.84 17.87 -3.44
C ALA A 544 -13.37 17.90 -3.34
N PRO A 545 -14.05 16.78 -3.03
CA PRO A 545 -15.51 16.73 -3.02
C PRO A 545 -16.08 17.70 -1.97
N GLU A 546 -17.02 18.56 -2.34
CA GLU A 546 -17.71 19.48 -1.43
C GLU A 546 -19.21 19.15 -1.33
N LEU A 547 -19.74 19.15 -0.11
CA LEU A 547 -21.17 19.14 0.18
C LEU A 547 -21.58 20.43 0.87
N VAL A 548 -22.35 21.27 0.19
CA VAL A 548 -23.04 22.40 0.82
C VAL A 548 -24.39 21.92 1.36
N LEU A 549 -24.56 21.90 2.69
CA LEU A 549 -25.82 21.57 3.37
C LEU A 549 -26.77 22.78 3.37
N PHE A 550 -26.21 23.98 3.59
CA PHE A 550 -26.94 25.24 3.63
C PHE A 550 -26.00 26.40 3.30
N GLY A 551 -26.31 27.18 2.26
CA GLY A 551 -25.66 28.45 1.95
C GLY A 551 -26.69 29.58 1.96
N ASP A 552 -26.80 30.36 0.87
CA ASP A 552 -27.87 31.36 0.72
C ASP A 552 -29.31 30.77 0.59
N GLU A 553 -29.42 29.46 0.38
CA GLU A 553 -30.67 28.69 0.38
C GLU A 553 -30.41 27.25 0.85
N GLN A 554 -31.46 26.55 1.31
CA GLN A 554 -31.33 25.15 1.70
C GLN A 554 -30.95 24.26 0.51
N ASN A 555 -30.09 23.25 0.75
CA ASN A 555 -29.86 22.21 -0.24
C ASN A 555 -31.13 21.33 -0.41
N PRO A 556 -31.69 21.20 -1.63
CA PRO A 556 -32.91 20.44 -1.86
C PRO A 556 -32.77 18.93 -1.58
N ASP A 557 -31.55 18.39 -1.66
CA ASP A 557 -31.25 16.99 -1.38
C ASP A 557 -30.98 16.74 0.12
N TRP A 558 -30.67 17.81 0.87
CA TRP A 558 -30.41 17.81 2.32
C TRP A 558 -31.28 18.84 3.05
N PRO A 559 -32.62 18.67 3.04
CA PRO A 559 -33.53 19.64 3.65
C PRO A 559 -33.35 19.74 5.16
N LEU A 560 -33.73 20.90 5.71
CA LEU A 560 -33.85 21.09 7.16
C LEU A 560 -34.81 20.06 7.76
N TRP A 561 -34.38 19.39 8.83
CA TRP A 561 -35.03 18.19 9.36
C TRP A 561 -35.20 18.21 10.89
N ASP A 562 -36.29 17.58 11.35
CA ASP A 562 -36.63 17.29 12.75
C ASP A 562 -36.98 15.79 12.84
N CYS A 563 -36.34 15.05 13.76
CA CYS A 563 -36.61 13.62 13.93
C CYS A 563 -38.06 13.32 14.31
N CYS A 564 -38.59 14.07 15.28
CA CYS A 564 -39.64 13.55 16.14
C CYS A 564 -40.28 14.56 17.11
N GLY A 565 -39.80 15.81 17.15
CA GLY A 565 -40.34 16.87 18.00
C GLY A 565 -41.66 17.45 17.49
N GLY A 566 -41.89 17.34 16.18
CA GLY A 566 -43.05 17.92 15.51
C GLY A 566 -42.92 19.44 15.33
N THR A 567 -41.70 19.97 15.43
CA THR A 567 -41.36 21.32 14.99
C THR A 567 -41.20 21.32 13.46
N THR A 568 -41.17 22.50 12.86
CA THR A 568 -41.00 22.63 11.40
C THR A 568 -39.87 23.61 11.19
N PRO A 569 -38.63 23.12 11.03
CA PRO A 569 -37.50 23.95 10.60
C PRO A 569 -37.86 24.74 9.35
N GLN A 570 -37.38 25.98 9.26
CA GLN A 570 -37.77 26.91 8.20
C GLN A 570 -36.66 27.88 7.84
N GLU A 571 -36.64 28.34 6.60
CA GLU A 571 -35.79 29.45 6.16
C GLU A 571 -36.37 30.77 6.68
N VAL A 572 -35.53 31.59 7.31
CA VAL A 572 -35.87 32.93 7.79
C VAL A 572 -34.86 33.94 7.30
N VAL A 573 -35.22 35.23 7.31
CA VAL A 573 -34.28 36.30 6.99
C VAL A 573 -33.70 36.87 8.28
N ASP A 574 -32.39 36.70 8.47
CA ASP A 574 -31.58 37.36 9.49
C ASP A 574 -31.05 38.71 8.97
N GLU A 575 -30.88 39.68 9.87
CA GLU A 575 -30.45 41.03 9.50
C GLU A 575 -28.94 41.10 9.14
N GLU A 576 -28.13 40.15 9.60
CA GLU A 576 -26.67 40.11 9.40
C GLU A 576 -26.25 39.18 8.27
N ARG A 577 -26.92 38.03 8.13
CA ARG A 577 -26.50 36.92 7.23
C ARG A 577 -27.43 36.66 6.03
N GLY A 578 -28.59 37.33 5.94
CA GLY A 578 -29.52 37.06 4.84
C GLY A 578 -30.42 35.88 5.15
N VAL A 579 -30.57 34.92 4.22
CA VAL A 579 -31.45 33.76 4.42
C VAL A 579 -30.71 32.71 5.23
N VAL A 580 -31.31 32.23 6.32
CA VAL A 580 -30.69 31.24 7.24
C VAL A 580 -31.69 30.16 7.63
N GLY A 581 -31.21 28.99 8.00
CA GLY A 581 -32.05 27.90 8.52
C GLY A 581 -32.33 28.09 10.01
N GLU A 582 -33.61 28.20 10.41
CA GLU A 582 -34.02 28.35 11.81
C GLU A 582 -34.61 27.04 12.35
N PHE A 583 -34.13 26.64 13.53
CA PHE A 583 -34.57 25.47 14.27
C PHE A 583 -35.16 25.87 15.62
N GLU A 584 -36.24 25.20 16.03
CA GLU A 584 -36.90 25.37 17.32
C GLU A 584 -37.06 24.02 18.01
N ILE A 585 -36.76 23.98 19.32
CA ILE A 585 -36.98 22.81 20.17
C ILE A 585 -38.01 23.16 21.24
N GLY A 586 -39.16 22.48 21.16
CA GLY A 586 -40.25 22.65 22.13
C GLY A 586 -40.19 21.65 23.28
N ALA A 587 -41.31 21.55 24.01
CA ALA A 587 -41.42 20.69 25.19
C ALA A 587 -41.32 19.17 24.91
N THR A 588 -41.37 18.77 23.64
CA THR A 588 -41.11 17.39 23.22
C THR A 588 -39.66 17.30 22.77
N PRO A 589 -38.81 16.51 23.45
CA PRO A 589 -37.40 16.37 23.08
C PRO A 589 -37.24 15.91 21.62
N THR A 590 -36.29 16.51 20.92
CA THR A 590 -35.99 16.18 19.53
C THR A 590 -34.52 16.48 19.19
N VAL A 591 -34.05 15.90 18.10
CA VAL A 591 -32.81 16.27 17.41
C VAL A 591 -33.16 16.87 16.04
N VAL A 592 -32.36 17.84 15.62
CA VAL A 592 -32.61 18.61 14.40
C VAL A 592 -31.30 18.78 13.62
N GLY A 593 -31.41 19.02 12.32
CA GLY A 593 -30.26 19.18 11.44
C GLY A 593 -30.62 19.06 9.97
N PHE A 594 -29.76 18.40 9.21
CA PHE A 594 -29.88 18.17 7.77
C PHE A 594 -29.92 16.67 7.50
N LYS A 595 -30.92 16.23 6.74
CA LYS A 595 -31.10 14.82 6.42
C LYS A 595 -31.79 14.64 5.07
N PRO A 596 -31.28 13.78 4.17
CA PRO A 596 -31.97 13.43 2.95
C PRO A 596 -33.33 12.75 3.21
N ALA A 597 -34.22 12.84 2.22
CA ALA A 597 -35.52 12.18 2.31
C ALA A 597 -35.36 10.68 2.59
N GLU A 598 -36.26 10.11 3.41
CA GLU A 598 -36.28 8.66 3.64
C GLU A 598 -36.35 7.89 2.32
N ASP A 599 -35.57 6.81 2.21
CA ASP A 599 -35.44 5.96 1.03
C ASP A 599 -34.87 6.65 -0.24
N SER A 600 -34.26 7.83 -0.12
CA SER A 600 -33.63 8.51 -1.27
C SER A 600 -32.36 7.80 -1.77
N GLY A 601 -31.65 7.11 -0.87
CA GLY A 601 -30.33 6.54 -1.14
C GLY A 601 -29.21 7.58 -1.29
N ILE A 602 -29.50 8.85 -0.97
CA ILE A 602 -28.52 9.94 -1.03
C ILE A 602 -27.63 9.87 0.22
N GLN A 603 -26.33 9.79 0.00
CA GLN A 603 -25.27 9.81 1.02
C GLN A 603 -24.12 10.64 0.46
N PHE A 604 -23.25 11.16 1.33
CA PHE A 604 -22.06 11.88 0.96
C PHE A 604 -20.80 11.09 1.33
N ASP A 605 -19.92 10.91 0.34
CA ASP A 605 -18.63 10.25 0.50
C ASP A 605 -17.57 11.32 0.76
N ALA A 606 -17.19 11.47 2.02
CA ALA A 606 -16.17 12.40 2.50
C ALA A 606 -14.80 11.72 2.67
N SER A 607 -14.60 10.50 2.18
CA SER A 607 -13.35 9.76 2.39
C SER A 607 -12.13 10.46 1.77
N ALA A 608 -12.31 11.16 0.64
CA ALA A 608 -11.25 11.97 0.03
C ALA A 608 -10.89 13.23 0.83
N LEU A 609 -11.70 13.59 1.83
CA LEU A 609 -11.48 14.72 2.72
C LEU A 609 -10.89 14.30 4.07
N MET A 610 -10.46 13.04 4.24
CA MET A 610 -10.11 12.46 5.54
C MET A 610 -9.09 13.30 6.31
N VAL A 611 -8.01 13.71 5.64
CA VAL A 611 -6.89 14.43 6.27
C VAL A 611 -7.18 15.92 6.36
N GLU A 612 -7.63 16.53 5.25
CA GLU A 612 -7.70 17.98 5.14
C GLU A 612 -9.08 18.57 5.47
N GLY A 613 -10.16 17.79 5.35
CA GLY A 613 -11.52 18.33 5.38
C GLY A 613 -12.20 18.43 6.73
N VAL A 614 -13.25 19.25 6.74
CA VAL A 614 -14.02 19.62 7.92
C VAL A 614 -15.51 19.59 7.64
N VAL A 615 -16.31 19.35 8.70
CA VAL A 615 -17.71 19.81 8.75
C VAL A 615 -17.72 21.19 9.39
N GLN A 616 -18.09 22.22 8.63
CA GLN A 616 -18.16 23.61 9.11
C GLN A 616 -19.58 24.15 9.02
N PHE A 617 -19.97 24.96 10.00
CA PHE A 617 -21.19 25.76 9.92
C PHE A 617 -21.09 26.98 10.85
N ASP A 618 -21.84 28.02 10.51
CA ASP A 618 -22.05 29.16 11.39
C ASP A 618 -23.36 29.00 12.14
N MET A 619 -23.36 29.36 13.43
CA MET A 619 -24.54 29.22 14.30
C MET A 619 -24.76 30.46 15.17
N LYS A 620 -26.04 30.83 15.34
CA LYS A 620 -26.49 31.89 16.25
C LYS A 620 -27.64 31.42 17.12
N VAL A 621 -27.46 31.47 18.43
CA VAL A 621 -28.54 31.16 19.39
C VAL A 621 -29.43 32.37 19.59
N VAL A 622 -30.70 32.25 19.23
CA VAL A 622 -31.74 33.29 19.39
C VAL A 622 -32.34 33.23 20.80
N SER A 623 -32.58 32.03 21.32
CA SER A 623 -32.97 31.80 22.70
C SER A 623 -32.32 30.54 23.25
N ASN A 624 -31.77 30.64 24.47
CA ASN A 624 -31.21 29.49 25.17
C ASN A 624 -32.31 28.49 25.58
N PRO A 625 -31.94 27.21 25.75
CA PRO A 625 -32.78 26.25 26.45
C PRO A 625 -33.23 26.78 27.82
N ASN A 626 -34.45 26.41 28.23
CA ASN A 626 -35.00 26.74 29.54
C ASN A 626 -34.17 26.11 30.68
N ASP A 627 -33.47 25.01 30.40
CA ASP A 627 -32.53 24.38 31.31
C ASP A 627 -31.14 25.05 31.18
N PRO A 628 -30.64 25.75 32.23
CA PRO A 628 -29.36 26.42 32.20
C PRO A 628 -28.15 25.47 32.20
N ASP A 629 -28.35 24.18 32.50
CA ASP A 629 -27.29 23.16 32.50
C ASP A 629 -27.24 22.38 31.17
N SER A 630 -28.01 22.80 30.16
CA SER A 630 -28.05 22.16 28.84
C SER A 630 -26.74 22.36 28.08
N VAL A 631 -26.13 21.25 27.65
CA VAL A 631 -24.92 21.24 26.80
C VAL A 631 -25.32 21.14 25.33
N TRP A 632 -24.69 21.90 24.44
CA TRP A 632 -24.91 21.78 23.00
C TRP A 632 -24.10 20.62 22.42
N LYS A 633 -24.70 19.89 21.50
CA LYS A 633 -24.17 18.68 20.86
C LYS A 633 -24.10 18.88 19.36
N PHE A 634 -23.04 18.32 18.78
CA PHE A 634 -22.90 18.10 17.36
C PHE A 634 -22.85 16.59 17.11
N LYS A 635 -23.63 16.11 16.14
CA LYS A 635 -23.71 14.68 15.84
C LYS A 635 -23.74 14.45 14.34
N VAL A 636 -22.99 13.45 13.87
CA VAL A 636 -22.98 12.98 12.49
C VAL A 636 -23.30 11.48 12.47
N GLU A 637 -24.14 11.05 11.52
CA GLU A 637 -24.48 9.65 11.28
C GLU A 637 -24.12 9.27 9.85
N ALA A 638 -23.73 8.01 9.67
CA ALA A 638 -23.47 7.42 8.37
C ALA A 638 -24.17 6.06 8.21
N ASN A 639 -24.48 5.75 6.96
CA ASN A 639 -25.15 4.52 6.53
C ASN A 639 -26.41 4.15 7.34
N GLY A 640 -27.31 5.11 7.55
CA GLY A 640 -28.55 4.89 8.29
C GLY A 640 -28.33 4.67 9.79
N ALA A 641 -27.36 5.38 10.37
CA ALA A 641 -26.90 5.28 11.76
C ALA A 641 -26.25 3.92 12.12
N GLU A 642 -25.60 3.25 11.17
CA GLU A 642 -24.72 2.12 11.47
C GLU A 642 -23.46 2.57 12.19
N THR A 643 -22.92 3.73 11.81
CA THR A 643 -21.91 4.46 12.59
C THR A 643 -22.42 5.86 12.92
N GLU A 644 -22.06 6.35 14.10
CA GLU A 644 -22.46 7.66 14.58
C GLU A 644 -21.42 8.21 15.56
N VAL A 645 -21.22 9.53 15.52
CA VAL A 645 -20.35 10.24 16.46
C VAL A 645 -21.09 11.45 17.00
N GLU A 646 -21.18 11.55 18.33
CA GLU A 646 -21.73 12.70 19.05
C GLU A 646 -20.64 13.34 19.92
N VAL A 647 -20.39 14.63 19.71
CA VAL A 647 -19.42 15.44 20.47
C VAL A 647 -20.09 16.67 21.09
N ASP A 648 -19.43 17.29 22.06
CA ASP A 648 -19.86 18.59 22.58
C ASP A 648 -19.58 19.67 21.52
N LEU A 649 -20.50 20.61 21.33
CA LEU A 649 -20.33 21.68 20.34
C LEU A 649 -19.05 22.51 20.60
N SER A 650 -18.62 22.59 21.88
CA SER A 650 -17.41 23.28 22.30
C SER A 650 -16.10 22.60 21.87
N THR A 651 -16.13 21.40 21.29
CA THR A 651 -14.92 20.80 20.69
C THR A 651 -14.61 21.34 19.29
N GLY A 652 -15.58 21.98 18.64
CA GLY A 652 -15.41 22.59 17.32
C GLY A 652 -15.46 24.12 17.33
N GLY A 653 -15.55 24.76 18.50
CA GLY A 653 -15.64 26.21 18.65
C GLY A 653 -15.93 26.65 20.08
N GLN A 654 -16.16 27.95 20.31
CA GLN A 654 -16.50 28.47 21.65
C GLN A 654 -17.98 28.18 22.00
N GLU A 655 -18.30 28.08 23.29
CA GLU A 655 -19.70 27.91 23.73
C GLU A 655 -20.62 29.02 23.18
N PRO A 656 -21.87 28.71 22.79
CA PRO A 656 -22.74 29.66 22.13
C PRO A 656 -23.13 30.86 23.02
N VAL A 657 -23.03 32.06 22.45
CA VAL A 657 -23.48 33.30 23.08
C VAL A 657 -24.78 33.76 22.42
N VAL A 658 -25.81 34.00 23.24
CA VAL A 658 -27.14 34.42 22.74
C VAL A 658 -27.03 35.73 21.97
N GLY A 659 -27.43 35.69 20.70
CA GLY A 659 -27.46 36.84 19.80
C GLY A 659 -26.16 37.08 19.02
N GLU A 660 -25.14 36.25 19.17
CA GLU A 660 -23.88 36.34 18.43
C GLU A 660 -23.75 35.18 17.44
N TRP A 661 -23.16 35.44 16.27
CA TRP A 661 -22.77 34.40 15.30
C TRP A 661 -21.40 33.86 15.67
N GLN A 662 -21.27 32.54 15.65
CA GLN A 662 -20.00 31.84 15.88
C GLN A 662 -19.83 30.74 14.84
N THR A 663 -18.59 30.54 14.39
CA THR A 663 -18.21 29.47 13.47
C THR A 663 -17.80 28.25 14.25
N TYR A 664 -18.26 27.09 13.80
CA TYR A 664 -17.92 25.78 14.34
C TYR A 664 -17.35 24.92 13.22
N ALA A 665 -16.19 24.32 13.46
CA ALA A 665 -15.51 23.43 12.53
C ALA A 665 -15.10 22.13 13.23
N PHE A 666 -15.41 21.00 12.62
CA PHE A 666 -15.08 19.68 13.14
C PHE A 666 -14.27 18.91 12.08
N SER A 667 -13.02 18.57 12.42
CA SER A 667 -12.15 17.75 11.57
C SER A 667 -12.77 16.39 11.27
N LEU A 668 -12.78 16.00 9.99
CA LEU A 668 -13.27 14.68 9.58
C LEU A 668 -12.38 13.55 10.09
N GLN A 669 -11.06 13.75 10.17
CA GLN A 669 -10.12 12.84 10.83
C GLN A 669 -10.54 12.55 12.27
N ASN A 670 -10.81 13.60 13.06
CA ASN A 670 -11.21 13.43 14.47
C ASN A 670 -12.56 12.71 14.62
N LEU A 671 -13.49 12.92 13.69
CA LEU A 671 -14.77 12.21 13.68
C LEU A 671 -14.59 10.73 13.27
N MET A 672 -13.71 10.44 12.32
CA MET A 672 -13.35 9.07 11.93
C MET A 672 -12.66 8.32 13.07
N ASP A 673 -11.70 8.96 13.76
CA ASP A 673 -11.02 8.40 14.94
C ASP A 673 -12.00 8.12 16.09
N ALA A 674 -13.09 8.87 16.16
CA ALA A 674 -14.20 8.65 17.08
C ALA A 674 -15.18 7.54 16.61
N GLY A 675 -14.99 6.98 15.42
CA GLY A 675 -15.71 5.82 14.89
C GLY A 675 -16.73 6.11 13.79
N LEU A 676 -16.71 7.30 13.18
CA LEU A 676 -17.60 7.65 12.06
C LEU A 676 -17.09 7.05 10.74
N ASP A 677 -17.98 6.46 9.94
CA ASP A 677 -17.71 6.09 8.55
C ASP A 677 -17.88 7.32 7.63
N LEU A 678 -16.77 7.85 7.11
CA LEU A 678 -16.78 9.01 6.23
C LEU A 678 -17.33 8.73 4.83
N SER A 679 -17.43 7.47 4.41
CA SER A 679 -17.79 7.11 3.02
C SER A 679 -19.29 7.23 2.72
N ALA A 680 -20.12 7.39 3.75
CA ALA A 680 -21.57 7.28 3.64
C ALA A 680 -22.33 8.20 4.61
N ILE A 681 -21.85 9.43 4.82
CA ILE A 681 -22.50 10.40 5.71
C ILE A 681 -23.90 10.71 5.17
N ASP A 682 -24.92 10.56 6.02
CA ASP A 682 -26.31 10.78 5.63
C ASP A 682 -27.15 11.59 6.63
N VAL A 683 -26.58 11.98 7.78
CA VAL A 683 -27.22 12.91 8.72
C VAL A 683 -26.17 13.80 9.38
N VAL A 684 -26.43 15.12 9.41
CA VAL A 684 -25.64 16.10 10.19
C VAL A 684 -26.56 16.86 11.12
N MET A 685 -26.25 16.88 12.43
CA MET A 685 -27.14 17.40 13.47
C MET A 685 -26.43 18.33 14.44
N VAL A 686 -27.20 19.33 14.90
CA VAL A 686 -26.80 20.21 16.00
C VAL A 686 -28.02 20.42 16.91
N TYR A 687 -27.86 20.18 18.21
CA TYR A 687 -28.96 20.26 19.16
C TYR A 687 -28.46 20.41 20.61
N PRO A 688 -29.23 21.02 21.53
CA PRO A 688 -29.00 20.87 22.96
C PRO A 688 -29.28 19.43 23.41
N ALA A 689 -28.52 18.94 24.39
CA ALA A 689 -28.56 17.58 24.88
C ALA A 689 -29.99 17.05 25.09
N TRP A 690 -30.17 15.75 24.84
CA TRP A 690 -31.50 15.16 24.78
C TRP A 690 -32.32 15.41 26.06
N GLY A 691 -33.46 16.07 25.89
CA GLY A 691 -34.40 16.37 26.96
C GLY A 691 -34.15 17.67 27.72
N THR A 692 -33.08 18.41 27.42
CA THR A 692 -32.79 19.72 28.04
C THR A 692 -33.08 20.91 27.12
N GLY A 693 -33.33 20.67 25.83
CA GLY A 693 -33.47 21.71 24.80
C GLY A 693 -34.77 22.52 24.76
N ASP A 694 -35.75 22.29 25.64
CA ASP A 694 -37.04 23.01 25.60
C ASP A 694 -36.84 24.54 25.64
N GLY A 695 -37.37 25.26 24.65
CA GLY A 695 -37.27 26.72 24.53
C GLY A 695 -36.06 27.20 23.73
N ALA A 696 -35.21 26.30 23.24
CA ALA A 696 -34.08 26.66 22.39
C ALA A 696 -34.54 27.05 20.98
N VAL A 697 -34.06 28.19 20.50
CA VAL A 697 -34.19 28.64 19.10
C VAL A 697 -32.82 29.07 18.62
N PHE A 698 -32.40 28.55 17.47
CA PHE A 698 -31.11 28.86 16.89
C PHE A 698 -31.16 28.85 15.37
N ARG A 699 -30.18 29.50 14.75
CA ARG A 699 -30.04 29.66 13.31
C ARG A 699 -28.71 29.08 12.86
N VAL A 700 -28.70 28.47 11.68
CA VAL A 700 -27.52 27.91 11.04
C VAL A 700 -27.38 28.49 9.64
N ASP A 701 -26.15 28.77 9.25
CA ASP A 701 -25.76 29.31 7.94
C ASP A 701 -24.39 28.76 7.52
N GLU A 702 -24.05 28.86 6.22
CA GLU A 702 -22.75 28.39 5.67
C GLU A 702 -22.35 26.96 6.12
N ALA A 703 -23.33 26.05 6.16
CA ALA A 703 -23.14 24.67 6.58
C ALA A 703 -22.62 23.83 5.40
N ARG A 704 -21.42 23.25 5.54
CA ARG A 704 -20.75 22.46 4.50
C ARG A 704 -19.81 21.38 5.04
N ILE A 705 -19.54 20.38 4.21
CA ILE A 705 -18.48 19.39 4.37
C ILE A 705 -17.53 19.57 3.18
N TYR A 706 -16.29 19.97 3.43
CA TYR A 706 -15.39 20.37 2.36
C TYR A 706 -13.93 20.36 2.82
N ASP A 707 -13.01 20.47 1.87
CA ASP A 707 -11.61 20.78 2.14
C ASP A 707 -11.44 22.31 2.28
N PRO A 708 -11.13 22.84 3.49
CA PRO A 708 -10.88 24.25 3.69
C PRO A 708 -9.57 24.75 3.07
N SER A 709 -8.62 23.86 2.74
CA SER A 709 -7.31 24.21 2.16
C SER A 709 -7.30 24.20 0.63
N ALA A 710 -8.34 23.64 -0.02
CA ALA A 710 -8.45 23.60 -1.47
C ALA A 710 -8.43 25.03 -2.07
N GLY A 711 -7.25 25.44 -2.56
CA GLY A 711 -6.98 26.78 -3.10
C GLY A 711 -6.54 27.83 -2.07
N ALA A 712 -6.09 27.43 -0.88
CA ALA A 712 -5.50 28.34 0.11
C ALA A 712 -4.14 28.88 -0.38
N GLU A 713 -3.94 30.20 -0.31
CA GLU A 713 -2.63 30.79 -0.60
C GLU A 713 -1.70 30.49 0.59
N GLU A 714 -0.59 29.79 0.36
CA GLU A 714 0.52 29.68 1.32
C GLU A 714 1.53 30.82 1.10
N ILE A 715 2.36 31.11 2.10
CA ILE A 715 3.38 32.14 1.95
C ILE A 715 4.70 31.75 2.60
N THR A 716 5.77 31.73 1.80
CA THR A 716 7.14 31.81 2.30
C THR A 716 7.49 33.28 2.54
N ILE A 717 7.71 33.64 3.81
CA ILE A 717 8.07 35.00 4.24
C ILE A 717 9.58 35.21 4.15
N PHE A 718 10.36 34.16 4.42
CA PHE A 718 11.82 34.20 4.32
C PHE A 718 12.40 32.81 4.06
N ALA A 719 13.22 32.67 3.02
CA ALA A 719 14.12 31.52 2.80
C ALA A 719 15.51 32.11 2.56
N ASP A 720 16.05 32.10 1.34
CA ASP A 720 17.33 32.79 1.04
C ASP A 720 17.22 34.33 0.95
N ASP A 721 16.01 34.84 0.74
CA ASP A 721 15.70 36.26 0.65
C ASP A 721 14.34 36.54 1.30
N VAL A 722 14.14 37.79 1.76
CA VAL A 722 12.85 38.22 2.30
C VAL A 722 11.84 38.36 1.15
N ASN A 723 10.63 37.83 1.37
CA ASN A 723 9.51 38.00 0.45
C ASN A 723 9.33 39.49 0.09
N ALA A 724 9.04 39.79 -1.17
CA ALA A 724 8.95 41.16 -1.68
C ALA A 724 7.91 42.02 -0.93
N ASP A 725 6.88 41.40 -0.38
CA ASP A 725 5.82 42.05 0.38
C ASP A 725 6.09 42.11 1.89
N TRP A 726 7.25 41.63 2.33
CA TRP A 726 7.70 41.64 3.71
C TRP A 726 9.05 42.34 3.86
N SER A 727 9.38 42.70 5.09
CA SER A 727 10.64 43.35 5.46
C SER A 727 11.11 42.87 6.83
N LEU A 728 12.43 42.79 7.01
CA LEU A 728 13.01 42.63 8.34
C LEU A 728 12.76 43.91 9.15
N MET A 729 12.32 43.76 10.40
CA MET A 729 11.91 44.89 11.24
C MET A 729 12.70 44.98 12.54
N ASP A 730 12.83 46.22 13.02
CA ASP A 730 13.17 46.56 14.41
C ASP A 730 12.10 47.51 14.94
N CYS A 731 11.38 47.08 15.98
CA CYS A 731 10.33 47.90 16.58
C CYS A 731 10.86 49.20 17.22
N CYS A 732 11.98 49.12 17.95
CA CYS A 732 12.16 49.99 19.10
C CYS A 732 13.61 50.53 19.32
N ALA A 733 14.66 50.01 18.66
CA ALA A 733 16.06 50.39 18.97
C ALA A 733 16.97 50.81 17.81
N GLY A 734 16.56 50.60 16.56
CA GLY A 734 17.34 50.99 15.38
C GLY A 734 18.60 50.15 15.15
N SER A 735 18.63 48.89 15.60
CA SER A 735 19.47 47.86 14.97
C SER A 735 18.95 47.58 13.56
N GLU A 736 19.85 47.09 12.70
CA GLU A 736 19.55 46.80 11.30
C GLU A 736 19.72 45.29 11.12
N PRO A 737 18.61 44.52 11.19
CA PRO A 737 18.62 43.12 10.79
C PRO A 737 19.20 42.98 9.38
N GLN A 738 19.92 41.90 9.15
CA GLN A 738 20.65 41.70 7.90
C GLN A 738 20.54 40.26 7.44
N VAL A 739 20.46 40.08 6.13
CA VAL A 739 20.62 38.78 5.50
C VAL A 739 22.11 38.47 5.42
N VAL A 740 22.53 37.31 5.94
CA VAL A 740 23.93 36.89 5.97
C VAL A 740 24.08 35.48 5.40
N ALA A 741 25.11 35.26 4.61
CA ALA A 741 25.43 33.93 4.11
C ALA A 741 26.03 33.05 5.23
N VAL A 742 25.54 31.81 5.33
CA VAL A 742 26.05 30.73 6.18
C VAL A 742 26.45 29.53 5.30
N ASP A 743 26.95 28.46 5.93
CA ASP A 743 27.27 27.23 5.22
C ASP A 743 26.00 26.41 4.91
N GLU A 744 26.04 25.57 3.89
CA GLU A 744 25.00 24.59 3.52
C GLU A 744 24.46 23.82 4.75
N PRO A 745 23.15 23.49 4.80
CA PRO A 745 22.15 23.65 3.72
C PRO A 745 21.39 25.00 3.68
N TYR A 746 21.66 25.92 4.62
CA TYR A 746 20.78 27.09 4.89
C TYR A 746 21.13 28.38 4.12
N GLY A 747 22.04 28.34 3.14
CA GLY A 747 22.34 29.49 2.27
C GLY A 747 22.42 30.87 2.96
N ASN A 748 21.48 31.75 2.66
CA ASN A 748 21.36 33.10 3.22
C ASN A 748 20.29 33.17 4.33
N VAL A 749 20.65 33.60 5.53
CA VAL A 749 19.74 33.61 6.69
C VAL A 749 19.50 35.02 7.24
N ALA A 750 18.33 35.23 7.86
CA ALA A 750 18.01 36.49 8.54
C ALA A 750 18.70 36.53 9.91
N GLN A 751 19.71 37.38 10.08
CA GLN A 751 20.41 37.57 11.35
C GLN A 751 19.86 38.76 12.14
N PHE A 752 19.57 38.49 13.41
CA PHE A 752 19.05 39.44 14.38
C PHE A 752 20.03 39.62 15.54
N GLU A 753 20.32 40.87 15.89
CA GLU A 753 21.27 41.24 16.94
C GLU A 753 20.65 42.20 17.96
N ILE A 754 20.61 41.78 19.23
CA ILE A 754 20.13 42.59 20.35
C ILE A 754 21.33 43.12 21.14
N LEU A 755 21.95 44.19 20.63
CA LEU A 755 23.24 44.73 21.12
C LEU A 755 23.19 45.46 22.48
N GLY A 756 22.00 45.56 23.09
CA GLY A 756 21.76 46.25 24.36
C GLY A 756 20.95 47.54 24.19
N SER A 757 20.91 48.39 25.23
CA SER A 757 19.93 49.49 25.36
C SER A 757 19.90 50.52 24.21
N PRO A 758 18.69 50.94 23.74
CA PRO A 758 17.36 50.52 24.20
C PRO A 758 17.02 49.09 23.77
N GLU A 759 16.22 48.39 24.57
CA GLU A 759 15.76 47.04 24.22
C GLU A 759 14.84 47.08 23.00
N THR A 760 14.84 46.00 22.22
CA THR A 760 14.03 45.88 21.02
C THR A 760 13.49 44.47 20.83
N VAL A 761 12.48 44.38 19.97
CA VAL A 761 11.96 43.17 19.36
C VAL A 761 12.23 43.23 17.86
N LEU A 762 12.71 42.12 17.31
CA LEU A 762 13.08 41.96 15.91
C LEU A 762 12.26 40.84 15.29
N GLY A 763 12.05 40.92 13.98
CA GLY A 763 11.27 39.93 13.26
C GLY A 763 10.96 40.36 11.83
N PHE A 764 9.80 39.94 11.35
CA PHE A 764 9.33 40.12 9.99
C PHE A 764 8.01 40.90 10.02
N GLN A 765 7.88 41.88 9.13
CA GLN A 765 6.69 42.69 9.00
C GLN A 765 6.26 42.81 7.54
N ALA A 766 4.97 42.58 7.28
CA ALA A 766 4.38 42.84 5.98
C ALA A 766 4.38 44.35 5.68
N ASN A 767 4.62 44.70 4.41
CA ASN A 767 4.70 46.06 3.90
C ASN A 767 3.37 46.83 4.10
N GLU A 768 3.40 48.15 3.88
CA GLU A 768 2.19 49.00 4.00
C GLU A 768 1.04 48.44 3.14
N ASP A 769 -0.15 48.31 3.72
CA ASP A 769 -1.37 47.73 3.11
C ASP A 769 -1.33 46.22 2.75
N VAL A 770 -0.33 45.45 3.20
CA VAL A 770 -0.25 43.99 3.02
C VAL A 770 -0.57 43.24 4.32
N SER A 771 -1.45 42.25 4.32
CA SER A 771 -1.54 41.24 5.38
C SER A 771 -1.84 39.89 4.76
N PHE A 772 -1.62 38.82 5.52
CA PHE A 772 -1.85 37.46 5.06
C PHE A 772 -3.08 36.88 5.75
N ASP A 773 -4.03 36.39 4.94
CA ASP A 773 -5.24 35.72 5.40
C ASP A 773 -4.99 34.21 5.45
N ALA A 774 -4.70 33.70 6.63
CA ALA A 774 -4.46 32.28 6.88
C ALA A 774 -5.74 31.54 7.29
N SER A 775 -6.93 32.12 7.09
CA SER A 775 -8.19 31.51 7.56
C SER A 775 -8.46 30.15 6.91
N ALA A 776 -8.09 29.99 5.64
CA ALA A 776 -8.22 28.73 4.91
C ALA A 776 -7.27 27.63 5.43
N LEU A 777 -6.20 28.03 6.13
CA LEU A 777 -5.20 27.14 6.70
C LEU A 777 -5.45 26.83 8.19
N LEU A 778 -6.53 27.33 8.81
CA LEU A 778 -6.72 27.25 10.26
C LEU A 778 -6.59 25.83 10.84
N ALA A 779 -7.19 24.85 10.14
CA ALA A 779 -7.28 23.48 10.63
C ALA A 779 -5.92 22.76 10.64
N ASN A 780 -5.12 22.91 9.58
CA ASN A 780 -3.93 22.09 9.33
C ASN A 780 -2.64 22.90 9.11
N GLY A 781 -2.76 24.23 9.04
CA GLY A 781 -1.65 25.13 8.81
C GLY A 781 -0.86 25.45 10.07
N ALA A 782 0.41 25.80 9.87
CA ALA A 782 1.29 26.27 10.90
C ALA A 782 2.16 27.43 10.41
N ILE A 783 2.66 28.21 11.37
CA ILE A 783 3.83 29.07 11.14
C ILE A 783 5.07 28.24 11.44
N GLY A 784 5.87 27.96 10.42
CA GLY A 784 7.10 27.17 10.49
C GLY A 784 8.33 28.03 10.27
N PHE A 785 9.42 27.79 11.02
CA PHE A 785 10.74 28.36 10.72
C PHE A 785 11.89 27.57 11.36
N ASP A 786 13.05 27.65 10.75
CA ASP A 786 14.32 27.19 11.33
C ASP A 786 15.00 28.31 12.09
N MET A 787 15.56 28.01 13.26
CA MET A 787 16.28 28.99 14.05
C MET A 787 17.55 28.42 14.66
N ARG A 788 18.60 29.25 14.66
CA ARG A 788 19.87 28.99 15.36
C ARG A 788 20.26 30.17 16.25
N VAL A 789 20.54 29.88 17.53
CA VAL A 789 21.08 30.90 18.46
C VAL A 789 22.60 30.91 18.37
N ILE A 790 23.19 32.05 18.01
CA ILE A 790 24.65 32.25 17.95
C ILE A 790 25.19 32.63 19.33
N ASP A 791 24.61 33.67 19.93
CA ASP A 791 24.93 34.13 21.28
C ASP A 791 23.65 34.16 22.12
N GLN A 792 23.68 33.50 23.28
CA GLN A 792 22.54 33.50 24.22
C GLN A 792 22.40 34.88 24.91
N PRO A 793 21.16 35.29 25.26
CA PRO A 793 20.94 36.51 26.05
C PRO A 793 21.71 36.48 27.37
N GLN A 794 22.15 37.65 27.84
CA GLN A 794 22.87 37.77 29.12
C GLN A 794 22.01 37.45 30.35
N GLY A 795 20.68 37.50 30.22
CA GLY A 795 19.77 37.02 31.25
C GLY A 795 19.72 35.50 31.28
N ALA A 796 20.29 34.89 32.32
CA ALA A 796 20.36 33.43 32.46
C ALA A 796 18.99 32.72 32.58
N ASP A 797 17.92 33.48 32.84
CA ASP A 797 16.54 32.98 32.97
C ASP A 797 15.63 33.46 31.82
N ALA A 798 16.21 34.03 30.74
CA ALA A 798 15.43 34.56 29.63
C ALA A 798 14.78 33.41 28.84
N GLN A 799 13.44 33.42 28.75
CA GLN A 799 12.70 32.53 27.86
C GLN A 799 12.60 33.13 26.47
N TRP A 800 12.71 32.31 25.44
CA TRP A 800 12.42 32.70 24.07
C TRP A 800 10.91 32.66 23.80
N LEU A 801 10.42 33.67 23.10
CA LEU A 801 9.01 33.87 22.78
C LEU A 801 8.86 34.06 21.27
N VAL A 802 7.72 33.59 20.76
CA VAL A 802 7.19 33.96 19.44
C VAL A 802 5.95 34.79 19.67
N LYS A 803 5.88 35.93 18.99
CA LYS A 803 4.71 36.80 18.99
C LYS A 803 4.26 37.07 17.57
N VAL A 804 2.99 36.83 17.31
CA VAL A 804 2.35 37.08 16.02
C VAL A 804 1.27 38.13 16.23
N GLU A 805 1.27 39.18 15.42
CA GLU A 805 0.30 40.28 15.50
C GLU A 805 -0.49 40.40 14.20
N SER A 806 -1.76 40.77 14.34
CA SER A 806 -2.60 41.18 13.21
C SER A 806 -2.40 42.67 12.89
N SER A 807 -3.10 43.25 11.91
CA SER A 807 -2.95 44.68 11.58
C SER A 807 -3.33 45.60 12.74
N ASP A 808 -4.22 45.17 13.64
CA ASP A 808 -4.37 45.77 14.97
C ASP A 808 -3.39 45.12 15.96
N ALA A 809 -2.32 45.84 16.33
CA ALA A 809 -1.29 45.36 17.26
C ALA A 809 -1.81 45.03 18.69
N SER A 810 -3.08 45.32 19.00
CA SER A 810 -3.73 44.84 20.23
C SER A 810 -4.32 43.43 20.12
N VAL A 811 -4.40 42.88 18.90
CA VAL A 811 -4.80 41.50 18.56
C VAL A 811 -3.54 40.71 18.22
N TYR A 812 -3.16 39.79 19.09
CA TYR A 812 -1.91 39.03 18.97
C TYR A 812 -1.97 37.71 19.73
N ALA A 813 -1.15 36.76 19.31
CA ALA A 813 -0.76 35.60 20.10
C ALA A 813 0.70 35.73 20.53
N GLU A 814 1.01 35.41 21.79
CA GLU A 814 2.38 35.34 22.31
C GLU A 814 2.56 34.01 23.05
N VAL A 815 3.47 33.18 22.55
CA VAL A 815 3.69 31.81 23.04
C VAL A 815 5.19 31.55 23.30
N PRO A 816 5.54 30.64 24.23
CA PRO A 816 6.92 30.21 24.40
C PRO A 816 7.46 29.55 23.13
N LEU A 817 8.67 29.90 22.68
CA LEU A 817 9.30 29.31 21.49
C LEU A 817 9.35 27.78 21.58
N ALA A 818 9.64 27.24 22.76
CA ALA A 818 9.73 25.81 23.02
C ALA A 818 8.41 25.06 22.75
N SER A 819 7.25 25.73 22.81
CA SER A 819 5.96 25.08 22.51
C SER A 819 5.83 24.66 21.05
N GLY A 820 6.62 25.25 20.15
CA GLY A 820 6.67 24.87 18.74
C GLY A 820 7.67 23.76 18.40
N ASN A 821 8.34 23.17 19.40
CA ASN A 821 9.29 22.07 19.21
C ASN A 821 9.37 21.19 20.46
N TYR A 822 8.28 20.46 20.76
CA TYR A 822 8.22 19.46 21.84
C TYR A 822 8.75 19.92 23.22
N ASP A 823 8.55 21.20 23.57
CA ASP A 823 9.06 21.84 24.79
C ASP A 823 10.60 21.93 24.89
N GLU A 824 11.32 21.80 23.77
CA GLU A 824 12.78 21.94 23.71
C GLU A 824 13.21 23.41 23.59
N GLN A 825 14.23 23.79 24.38
CA GLN A 825 14.81 25.14 24.35
C GLN A 825 15.88 25.24 23.26
N PRO A 826 16.08 26.43 22.65
CA PRO A 826 17.07 26.63 21.62
C PRO A 826 18.50 26.38 22.13
N VAL A 827 19.25 25.53 21.43
CA VAL A 827 20.65 25.22 21.75
C VAL A 827 21.60 26.14 20.98
N ALA A 828 22.58 26.71 21.68
CA ALA A 828 23.52 27.63 21.05
C ALA A 828 24.40 26.91 20.01
N GLY A 829 24.35 27.39 18.76
CA GLY A 829 25.10 26.88 17.62
C GLY A 829 24.40 25.78 16.82
N GLU A 830 23.22 25.32 17.24
CA GLU A 830 22.43 24.27 16.57
C GLU A 830 21.21 24.88 15.88
N TRP A 831 20.90 24.38 14.67
CA TRP A 831 19.65 24.70 13.98
C TRP A 831 18.54 23.80 14.49
N GLN A 832 17.38 24.37 14.75
CA GLN A 832 16.19 23.66 15.18
C GLN A 832 14.97 24.24 14.46
N ARG A 833 14.09 23.35 13.99
CA ARG A 833 12.81 23.69 13.38
C ARG A 833 11.76 23.93 14.45
N TYR A 834 10.93 24.95 14.27
CA TYR A 834 9.81 25.28 15.14
C TYR A 834 8.53 25.43 14.31
N HIS A 835 7.44 24.83 14.80
CA HIS A 835 6.11 24.89 14.17
C HIS A 835 5.04 25.30 15.19
N PHE A 836 4.23 26.29 14.83
CA PHE A 836 3.12 26.76 15.64
C PHE A 836 1.82 26.62 14.85
N THR A 837 0.98 25.64 15.21
CA THR A 837 -0.31 25.43 14.53
C THR A 837 -1.16 26.71 14.57
N LEU A 838 -1.79 27.06 13.46
CA LEU A 838 -2.66 28.22 13.36
C LEU A 838 -3.84 28.12 14.33
N GLN A 839 -4.36 26.91 14.56
CA GLN A 839 -5.35 26.65 15.61
C GLN A 839 -4.86 27.07 17.00
N SER A 840 -3.62 26.73 17.38
CA SER A 840 -3.08 27.11 18.70
C SER A 840 -2.89 28.63 18.85
N LEU A 841 -2.52 29.32 17.77
CA LEU A 841 -2.36 30.77 17.76
C LEU A 841 -3.72 31.49 17.76
N PHE A 842 -4.69 30.97 17.02
CA PHE A 842 -6.08 31.43 17.05
C PHE A 842 -6.69 31.29 18.44
N ASP A 843 -6.53 30.13 19.08
CA ASP A 843 -6.96 29.88 20.46
C ASP A 843 -6.28 30.81 21.48
N ALA A 844 -5.05 31.23 21.18
CA ALA A 844 -4.29 32.21 21.97
C ALA A 844 -4.71 33.68 21.71
N GLY A 845 -5.66 33.92 20.80
CA GLY A 845 -6.27 35.23 20.55
C GLY A 845 -5.77 35.98 19.30
N LEU A 846 -5.04 35.31 18.40
CA LEU A 846 -4.66 35.87 17.11
C LEU A 846 -5.84 35.90 16.14
N ASP A 847 -5.97 36.98 15.36
CA ASP A 847 -6.80 36.99 14.16
C ASP A 847 -5.95 36.53 12.97
N ILE A 848 -6.15 35.26 12.61
CA ILE A 848 -5.41 34.58 11.53
C ILE A 848 -5.78 35.10 10.14
N SER A 849 -6.88 35.84 10.00
CA SER A 849 -7.32 36.39 8.70
C SER A 849 -6.52 37.63 8.27
N ASP A 850 -5.63 38.11 9.15
CA ASP A 850 -4.96 39.40 9.00
C ASP A 850 -3.55 39.38 9.61
N ILE A 851 -2.77 38.32 9.40
CA ILE A 851 -1.41 38.18 9.95
C ILE A 851 -0.49 39.25 9.33
N LYS A 852 0.15 40.05 10.18
CA LYS A 852 0.91 41.24 9.78
C LYS A 852 2.37 41.22 10.23
N VAL A 853 2.63 40.68 11.42
CA VAL A 853 3.95 40.74 12.06
C VAL A 853 4.27 39.43 12.75
N ILE A 854 5.48 38.90 12.53
CA ILE A 854 6.01 37.73 13.23
C ILE A 854 7.32 38.12 13.92
N MET A 855 7.36 38.01 15.24
CA MET A 855 8.50 38.40 16.07
C MET A 855 9.01 37.20 16.87
N ILE A 856 10.33 37.06 16.91
CA ILE A 856 11.02 36.02 17.68
C ILE A 856 12.00 36.74 18.59
N PHE A 857 11.88 36.61 19.91
CA PHE A 857 12.71 37.36 20.84
C PHE A 857 12.83 36.72 22.24
N PRO A 858 13.95 36.93 22.95
CA PRO A 858 14.04 36.57 24.36
C PRO A 858 13.22 37.53 25.24
N THR A 859 12.85 37.06 26.43
CA THR A 859 12.06 37.80 27.43
C THR A 859 12.51 39.26 27.55
N TRP A 860 11.55 40.19 27.43
CA TRP A 860 11.78 41.61 27.56
C TRP A 860 12.48 41.96 28.90
N GLY A 861 13.45 42.87 28.90
CA GLY A 861 14.28 43.15 30.08
C GLY A 861 15.52 42.26 30.22
N GLN A 862 15.64 41.19 29.43
CA GLN A 862 16.70 40.18 29.56
C GLN A 862 17.39 39.81 28.24
N SER A 863 16.97 40.38 27.12
CA SER A 863 17.39 40.01 25.76
C SER A 863 18.77 40.54 25.33
N SER A 864 19.41 41.39 26.14
CA SER A 864 20.70 42.00 25.79
C SER A 864 21.79 40.95 25.52
N GLY A 865 22.49 41.12 24.40
CA GLY A 865 23.58 40.25 23.96
C GLY A 865 23.15 39.05 23.12
N ALA A 866 21.84 38.87 22.87
CA ALA A 866 21.35 37.79 22.03
C ALA A 866 21.68 38.05 20.54
N VAL A 867 22.21 37.02 19.88
CA VAL A 867 22.41 36.97 18.42
C VAL A 867 21.83 35.66 17.92
N TYR A 868 20.95 35.71 16.94
CA TYR A 868 20.26 34.54 16.40
C TYR A 868 19.95 34.71 14.92
N GLN A 869 19.73 33.59 14.25
CA GLN A 869 19.45 33.51 12.83
C GLN A 869 18.17 32.72 12.62
N VAL A 870 17.39 33.13 11.61
CA VAL A 870 16.13 32.51 11.22
C VAL A 870 16.18 32.24 9.72
N ASP A 871 15.66 31.09 9.33
CA ASP A 871 15.54 30.66 7.94
C ASP A 871 14.22 29.89 7.71
N ASN A 872 13.82 29.68 6.45
CA ASN A 872 12.64 28.91 6.05
C ASN A 872 11.35 29.30 6.81
N LEU A 873 11.13 30.60 7.02
CA LEU A 873 9.92 31.13 7.64
C LEU A 873 8.75 31.10 6.64
N SER A 874 7.74 30.29 6.94
CA SER A 874 6.55 30.07 6.12
C SER A 874 5.27 30.05 6.95
N ILE A 875 4.14 30.31 6.28
CA ILE A 875 2.78 29.97 6.74
C ILE A 875 2.18 29.05 5.68
N GLU A 876 2.04 27.79 6.03
CA GLU A 876 1.74 26.68 5.11
C GLU A 876 1.07 25.53 5.88
N ASN A 877 0.55 24.54 5.16
CA ASN A 877 0.10 23.28 5.77
C ASN A 877 1.28 22.53 6.41
N PHE A 878 1.05 21.95 7.59
CA PHE A 878 2.09 21.23 8.36
C PHE A 878 1.89 19.72 8.38
#